data_AF-A0AA38XVP5-F1
#
_entry.id   AF-A0AA38XVP5-F1
#
_cell.length_a   1.000
_cell.length_b   1.000
_cell.length_c   1.000
_cell.angle_alpha   90.00
_cell.angle_beta   90.00
_cell.angle_gamma   90.00
#
_symmetry.space_group_name_H-M   'P 1'
#
loop_
_entity.id
_entity.type
_entity.pdbx_description
1 polymer ?
#
loop_
_entity_poly.entity_id
_entity_poly.type
_entity_poly.pdbx_seq_one_letter_code
_entity_poly.pdbx_strand_id
1 'polypeptide(L)'
;MDTPLALDTAACDRARLARDARFDGVFFTAVRSTGIYCRPVCPAPPPKPRNITYYPTAAAAASAGYRPCLRCRPELAPLAQQALAGQAVQRALALIHAGFLQDQPVADLAGKIGLSARQLQRLFVERLGATPGQIHATHRLLLAKQLLTETTLPVTDVALAAGYNSLRRFNTAFLQGCGMAPTVLRRQHHPLAADDGGLVLRLGYRPPLDFPRMLSFLRKRSLPGIELIGEDSYQRVLGTAERPTLLRVTADPKRPELRLQLGAVDPRLIPDIVRRVRRVFDLDADLQQVHAALGNEPLLARGIDERPGLRVPGGWEGFEVGVRAVLGQQVSVAAATTFARRLVDAYGAHLPGMPSEFDRQFPAPDVLAEAPLESIGLPRSRAATVRALAAACASGQLDFGPGQALEDFVARCVALPGIGPWTAQYIALRGLGQPDAFPAGDLVLQQVLGHAQGQRLSERATEARSQSWRPWRAYAVLHLTLMNLLFDRFDTPIGELTIAGDENGLAHVLFPENRHPARGREHWHYAPGALPEAREQLLQYLHGERSGFDLALAPHGTPFQLRVWHALALIPFGQTWSYLQLAQQLGQPTATRAVGAANGRNPLPIVLPCHRVIGSNGTLTGFGGGLETKAALLRLEQRQAPLFA
;
A
#
# COMPACT_ATOMS: atom_id res chain seq x y z
N MET A 1 -31.23 -18.03 -1.71
CA MET A 1 -30.93 -19.44 -1.36
C MET A 1 -29.62 -19.76 -2.04
N ASP A 2 -28.50 -19.63 -1.31
CA ASP A 2 -27.17 -19.87 -1.86
C ASP A 2 -26.76 -21.30 -1.56
N THR A 3 -26.54 -22.08 -2.62
CA THR A 3 -26.01 -23.43 -2.58
C THR A 3 -24.63 -23.45 -1.90
N PRO A 4 -24.29 -24.46 -1.07
CA PRO A 4 -22.92 -24.65 -0.61
C PRO A 4 -22.00 -24.77 -1.82
N LEU A 5 -20.96 -23.93 -1.89
CA LEU A 5 -19.98 -23.95 -2.98
C LEU A 5 -19.14 -25.22 -2.81
N ALA A 6 -19.57 -26.30 -3.45
CA ALA A 6 -18.79 -27.52 -3.53
C ALA A 6 -17.52 -27.22 -4.35
N LEU A 7 -16.35 -27.56 -3.80
CA LEU A 7 -15.09 -27.46 -4.53
C LEU A 7 -15.16 -28.31 -5.81
N ASP A 8 -14.91 -27.71 -6.97
CA ASP A 8 -14.72 -28.47 -8.20
C ASP A 8 -13.44 -29.29 -8.09
N THR A 9 -13.61 -30.61 -7.90
CA THR A 9 -12.51 -31.55 -7.75
C THR A 9 -11.58 -31.57 -8.96
N ALA A 10 -12.09 -31.34 -10.18
CA ALA A 10 -11.29 -31.31 -11.39
C ALA A 10 -10.43 -30.02 -11.45
N ALA A 11 -10.99 -28.87 -11.07
CA ALA A 11 -10.23 -27.64 -10.92
C ALA A 11 -9.15 -27.75 -9.84
N CYS A 12 -9.49 -28.34 -8.67
CA CYS A 12 -8.54 -28.58 -7.59
C CYS A 12 -7.40 -29.49 -8.05
N ASP A 13 -7.70 -30.54 -8.83
CA ASP A 13 -6.68 -31.46 -9.33
C ASP A 13 -5.72 -30.79 -10.33
N ARG A 14 -6.26 -30.02 -11.29
CA ARG A 14 -5.44 -29.22 -12.21
C ARG A 14 -4.54 -28.24 -11.47
N ALA A 15 -5.08 -27.47 -10.53
CA ALA A 15 -4.34 -26.49 -9.75
C ALA A 15 -3.22 -27.15 -8.91
N ARG A 16 -3.52 -28.28 -8.26
CA ARG A 16 -2.56 -29.07 -7.48
C ARG A 16 -1.43 -29.64 -8.34
N LEU A 17 -1.75 -30.21 -9.51
CA LEU A 17 -0.76 -30.78 -10.42
C LEU A 17 0.13 -29.69 -11.03
N ALA A 18 -0.43 -28.52 -11.35
CA ALA A 18 0.31 -27.37 -11.85
C ALA A 18 1.09 -26.60 -10.76
N ARG A 19 0.83 -26.88 -9.47
CA ARG A 19 1.32 -26.10 -8.32
C ARG A 19 0.98 -24.61 -8.46
N ASP A 20 -0.24 -24.34 -8.90
CA ASP A 20 -0.68 -22.99 -9.26
C ASP A 20 -0.83 -22.10 -8.02
N ALA A 21 0.01 -21.07 -7.93
CA ALA A 21 0.04 -20.14 -6.81
C ALA A 21 -1.23 -19.29 -6.68
N ARG A 22 -2.03 -19.18 -7.74
CA ARG A 22 -3.32 -18.47 -7.69
C ARG A 22 -4.32 -19.14 -6.75
N PHE A 23 -4.24 -20.47 -6.62
CA PHE A 23 -5.13 -21.26 -5.77
C PHE A 23 -4.59 -21.44 -4.35
N ASP A 24 -3.44 -20.87 -4.02
CA ASP A 24 -2.83 -21.03 -2.72
C ASP A 24 -3.69 -20.42 -1.60
N GLY A 25 -4.00 -21.24 -0.59
CA GLY A 25 -4.92 -20.93 0.49
C GLY A 25 -6.41 -21.02 0.14
N VAL A 26 -6.78 -21.25 -1.14
CA VAL A 26 -8.18 -21.40 -1.59
C VAL A 26 -8.75 -22.78 -1.25
N PHE A 27 -7.90 -23.81 -1.26
CA PHE A 27 -8.24 -25.15 -0.82
C PHE A 27 -6.99 -25.87 -0.27
N PHE A 28 -7.22 -26.99 0.42
CA PHE A 28 -6.18 -27.85 0.97
C PHE A 28 -6.39 -29.30 0.52
N THR A 29 -5.30 -29.98 0.17
CA THR A 29 -5.30 -31.40 -0.21
C THR A 29 -4.91 -32.26 0.96
N ALA A 30 -5.84 -33.04 1.47
CA ALA A 30 -5.61 -34.05 2.50
C ALA A 30 -5.21 -35.39 1.87
N VAL A 31 -4.14 -36.00 2.36
CA VAL A 31 -3.55 -37.23 1.81
C VAL A 31 -3.80 -38.39 2.77
N ARG A 32 -4.72 -39.29 2.42
CA ARG A 32 -5.21 -40.40 3.26
C ARG A 32 -4.07 -41.29 3.77
N SER A 33 -3.12 -41.64 2.91
CA SER A 33 -2.04 -42.56 3.25
C SER A 33 -1.03 -41.99 4.27
N THR A 34 -0.93 -40.67 4.39
CA THR A 34 0.03 -40.03 5.32
C THR A 34 -0.64 -39.33 6.50
N GLY A 35 -1.93 -39.04 6.40
CA GLY A 35 -2.65 -38.22 7.37
C GLY A 35 -2.24 -36.75 7.34
N ILE A 36 -1.71 -36.26 6.23
CA ILE A 36 -1.19 -34.88 6.08
C ILE A 36 -2.09 -34.07 5.14
N TYR A 37 -2.33 -32.80 5.45
CA TYR A 37 -2.89 -31.84 4.49
C TYR A 37 -1.84 -30.85 3.97
N CYS A 38 -1.95 -30.52 2.69
CA CYS A 38 -1.02 -29.71 1.92
C CYS A 38 -1.72 -28.53 1.25
N ARG A 39 -0.96 -27.46 1.02
CA ARG A 39 -1.30 -26.39 0.06
C ARG A 39 -1.23 -26.93 -1.38
N PRO A 40 -1.92 -26.31 -2.36
CA PRO A 40 -1.84 -26.72 -3.76
C PRO A 40 -0.46 -26.48 -4.37
N VAL A 41 0.33 -25.57 -3.79
CA VAL A 41 1.71 -25.26 -4.21
C VAL A 41 2.76 -26.19 -3.59
N CYS A 42 2.36 -27.35 -3.08
CA CYS A 42 3.29 -28.24 -2.37
C CYS A 42 4.38 -28.78 -3.32
N PRO A 43 5.68 -28.65 -2.96
CA PRO A 43 6.77 -29.14 -3.81
C PRO A 43 6.93 -30.66 -3.79
N ALA A 44 6.20 -31.36 -2.90
CA ALA A 44 6.24 -32.82 -2.86
C ALA A 44 5.67 -33.42 -4.16
N PRO A 45 6.06 -34.65 -4.53
CA PRO A 45 5.40 -35.38 -5.62
C PRO A 45 3.89 -35.47 -5.38
N PRO A 46 3.06 -35.15 -6.39
CA PRO A 46 1.62 -35.15 -6.23
C PRO A 46 1.12 -36.57 -5.90
N PRO A 47 0.37 -36.78 -4.80
CA PRO A 47 -0.26 -38.06 -4.51
C PRO A 47 -1.29 -38.44 -5.58
N LYS A 48 -1.56 -39.74 -5.70
CA LYS A 48 -2.57 -40.28 -6.64
C LYS A 48 -3.97 -39.74 -6.27
N PRO A 49 -4.83 -39.42 -7.26
CA PRO A 49 -6.18 -38.89 -7.01
C PRO A 49 -7.03 -39.73 -6.04
N ARG A 50 -6.94 -41.07 -6.12
CA ARG A 50 -7.64 -42.00 -5.20
C ARG A 50 -7.24 -41.88 -3.73
N ASN A 51 -6.07 -41.30 -3.43
CA ASN A 51 -5.52 -41.18 -2.07
C ASN A 51 -5.74 -39.80 -1.45
N ILE A 52 -6.51 -38.91 -2.11
CA ILE A 52 -6.68 -37.54 -1.65
C ILE A 52 -8.13 -37.13 -1.46
N THR A 53 -8.33 -36.05 -0.71
CA THR A 53 -9.60 -35.36 -0.53
C THR A 53 -9.33 -33.87 -0.38
N TYR A 54 -10.18 -33.04 -0.98
CA TYR A 54 -10.03 -31.59 -0.94
C TYR A 54 -10.89 -30.99 0.17
N TYR A 55 -10.37 -29.98 0.84
CA TYR A 55 -11.05 -29.22 1.89
C TYR A 55 -10.97 -27.72 1.60
N PRO A 56 -12.03 -26.95 1.89
CA PRO A 56 -12.06 -25.50 1.62
C PRO A 56 -11.14 -24.71 2.55
N THR A 57 -10.85 -25.23 3.74
CA THR A 57 -10.01 -24.55 4.73
C THR A 57 -9.06 -25.53 5.41
N ALA A 58 -7.95 -25.00 5.94
CA ALA A 58 -7.04 -25.75 6.79
C ALA A 58 -7.75 -26.29 8.03
N ALA A 59 -8.72 -25.54 8.56
CA ALA A 59 -9.51 -25.95 9.72
C ALA A 59 -10.43 -27.13 9.41
N ALA A 60 -11.04 -27.18 8.21
CA ALA A 60 -11.83 -28.32 7.79
C ALA A 60 -10.96 -29.58 7.64
N ALA A 61 -9.76 -29.45 7.04
CA ALA A 61 -8.82 -30.56 6.95
C ALA A 61 -8.32 -31.02 8.33
N ALA A 62 -7.99 -30.09 9.23
CA ALA A 62 -7.56 -30.39 10.60
C ALA A 62 -8.68 -31.07 11.41
N SER A 63 -9.92 -30.59 11.27
CA SER A 63 -11.09 -31.18 11.93
C SER A 63 -11.40 -32.59 11.43
N ALA A 64 -10.99 -32.91 10.20
CA ALA A 64 -11.05 -34.26 9.65
C ALA A 64 -9.86 -35.16 10.06
N GLY A 65 -9.00 -34.70 10.97
CA GLY A 65 -7.90 -35.49 11.54
C GLY A 65 -6.57 -35.44 10.77
N TYR A 66 -6.44 -34.55 9.78
CA TYR A 66 -5.18 -34.39 9.04
C TYR A 66 -4.26 -33.37 9.72
N ARG A 67 -2.95 -33.65 9.75
CA ARG A 67 -1.92 -32.74 10.29
C ARG A 67 -1.31 -31.84 9.20
N PRO A 68 -0.85 -30.62 9.53
CA PRO A 68 -0.25 -29.72 8.54
C PRO A 68 1.07 -30.26 8.00
N CYS A 69 1.25 -30.14 6.68
CA CYS A 69 2.49 -30.55 6.01
C CYS A 69 3.72 -29.76 6.49
N LEU A 70 4.82 -30.47 6.75
CA LEU A 70 6.10 -29.84 7.09
C LEU A 70 6.81 -29.21 5.89
N ARG A 71 6.52 -29.68 4.66
CA ARG A 71 7.19 -29.24 3.43
C ARG A 71 6.58 -27.98 2.84
N CYS A 72 5.27 -27.99 2.58
CA CYS A 72 4.60 -26.83 1.98
C CYS A 72 4.16 -25.78 3.00
N ARG A 73 4.22 -26.09 4.29
CA ARG A 73 3.97 -25.11 5.37
C ARG A 73 2.59 -24.45 5.25
N PRO A 74 1.49 -25.16 5.54
CA PRO A 74 0.13 -24.61 5.45
C PRO A 74 -0.09 -23.29 6.21
N GLU A 75 0.68 -23.03 7.26
CA GLU A 75 0.66 -21.76 8.01
C GLU A 75 1.12 -20.54 7.20
N LEU A 76 1.83 -20.74 6.08
CA LEU A 76 2.24 -19.65 5.17
C LEU A 76 1.22 -19.40 4.05
N ALA A 77 0.11 -20.16 4.02
CA ALA A 77 -0.94 -19.96 3.04
C ALA A 77 -1.58 -18.57 3.23
N PRO A 78 -1.73 -17.77 2.16
CA PRO A 78 -2.48 -16.52 2.25
C PRO A 78 -3.95 -16.80 2.56
N LEU A 79 -4.59 -15.94 3.33
CA LEU A 79 -6.00 -16.09 3.67
C LEU A 79 -6.86 -15.92 2.41
N ALA A 80 -7.70 -16.89 2.09
CA ALA A 80 -8.70 -16.73 1.02
C ALA A 80 -9.93 -16.02 1.61
N GLN A 81 -9.99 -14.69 1.46
CA GLN A 81 -10.98 -13.85 2.15
C GLN A 81 -12.41 -13.91 1.56
N GLN A 82 -12.61 -14.23 0.27
CA GLN A 82 -13.94 -14.04 -0.37
C GLN A 82 -14.57 -15.23 -1.08
N ALA A 83 -13.81 -16.20 -1.62
CA ALA A 83 -14.36 -17.15 -2.61
C ALA A 83 -15.54 -18.01 -2.11
N LEU A 84 -15.72 -18.17 -0.80
CA LEU A 84 -16.61 -19.18 -0.21
C LEU A 84 -17.62 -18.64 0.82
N ALA A 85 -17.55 -17.36 1.20
CA ALA A 85 -18.22 -16.84 2.40
C ALA A 85 -19.07 -15.60 2.09
N GLY A 86 -20.37 -15.63 2.44
CA GLY A 86 -21.21 -14.42 2.42
C GLY A 86 -20.75 -13.37 3.44
N GLN A 87 -21.26 -12.13 3.31
CA GLN A 87 -20.81 -10.97 4.12
C GLN A 87 -20.72 -11.25 5.63
N ALA A 88 -21.69 -11.95 6.21
CA ALA A 88 -21.70 -12.30 7.63
C ALA A 88 -20.51 -13.19 8.04
N VAL A 89 -20.17 -14.20 7.23
CA VAL A 89 -19.05 -15.11 7.49
C VAL A 89 -17.71 -14.39 7.31
N GLN A 90 -17.59 -13.52 6.30
CA GLN A 90 -16.39 -12.69 6.10
C GLN A 90 -16.13 -11.77 7.30
N ARG A 91 -17.17 -11.08 7.78
CA ARG A 91 -17.08 -10.21 8.96
C ARG A 91 -16.70 -11.00 10.22
N ALA A 92 -17.31 -12.16 10.44
CA ALA A 92 -16.97 -13.03 11.56
C ALA A 92 -15.53 -13.55 11.48
N LEU A 93 -15.05 -13.96 10.30
CA LEU A 93 -13.66 -14.38 10.09
C LEU A 93 -12.67 -13.26 10.41
N ALA A 94 -12.96 -12.03 9.99
CA ALA A 94 -12.12 -10.88 10.28
C ALA A 94 -12.00 -10.64 11.80
N LEU A 95 -13.10 -10.79 12.56
CA LEU A 95 -13.09 -10.73 14.02
C LEU A 95 -12.30 -11.89 14.65
N ILE A 96 -12.47 -13.13 14.16
CA ILE A 96 -11.73 -14.30 14.67
C ILE A 96 -10.22 -14.12 14.48
N HIS A 97 -9.78 -13.68 13.29
CA HIS A 97 -8.37 -13.44 13.00
C HIS A 97 -7.77 -12.28 13.81
N ALA A 98 -8.60 -11.34 14.22
CA ALA A 98 -8.20 -10.27 15.14
C ALA A 98 -8.23 -10.67 16.62
N GLY A 99 -8.49 -11.95 16.92
CA GLY A 99 -8.39 -12.49 18.27
C GLY A 99 -9.68 -12.40 19.09
N PHE A 100 -10.83 -12.08 18.50
CA PHE A 100 -12.09 -11.94 19.23
C PHE A 100 -12.42 -13.17 20.12
N LEU A 101 -12.19 -14.38 19.59
CA LEU A 101 -12.45 -15.63 20.31
C LEU A 101 -11.38 -16.02 21.35
N GLN A 102 -10.34 -15.20 21.55
CA GLN A 102 -9.42 -15.39 22.67
C GLN A 102 -10.08 -14.99 23.99
N ASP A 103 -10.85 -13.90 23.95
CA ASP A 103 -11.40 -13.26 25.14
C ASP A 103 -12.91 -13.47 25.27
N GLN A 104 -13.61 -13.68 24.15
CA GLN A 104 -15.07 -13.79 24.13
C GLN A 104 -15.58 -15.09 23.50
N PRO A 105 -16.73 -15.61 23.96
CA PRO A 105 -17.34 -16.81 23.40
C PRO A 105 -17.92 -16.57 22.00
N VAL A 106 -18.21 -17.68 21.30
CA VAL A 106 -18.85 -17.67 19.97
C VAL A 106 -20.24 -17.02 19.99
N ALA A 107 -20.92 -17.01 21.15
CA ALA A 107 -22.21 -16.34 21.31
C ALA A 107 -22.11 -14.82 21.07
N ASP A 108 -21.10 -14.18 21.66
CA ASP A 108 -20.89 -12.74 21.56
C ASP A 108 -20.43 -12.36 20.14
N LEU A 109 -19.63 -13.22 19.52
CA LEU A 109 -19.25 -13.08 18.10
C LEU A 109 -20.50 -13.08 17.21
N ALA A 110 -21.41 -14.02 17.45
CA ALA A 110 -22.66 -14.09 16.69
C ALA A 110 -23.53 -12.85 16.93
N GLY A 111 -23.64 -12.38 18.17
CA GLY A 111 -24.31 -11.14 18.53
C GLY A 111 -23.79 -9.93 17.76
N LYS A 112 -22.45 -9.77 17.66
CA LYS A 112 -21.82 -8.68 16.87
C LYS A 112 -22.14 -8.72 15.37
N ILE A 113 -22.45 -9.89 14.83
CA ILE A 113 -22.81 -10.07 13.42
C ILE A 113 -24.33 -9.97 13.21
N GLY A 114 -25.13 -9.93 14.29
CA GLY A 114 -26.60 -9.93 14.22
C GLY A 114 -27.20 -11.32 14.00
N LEU A 115 -26.52 -12.38 14.45
CA LEU A 115 -26.95 -13.78 14.31
C LEU A 115 -26.97 -14.50 15.66
N SER A 116 -27.74 -15.58 15.77
CA SER A 116 -27.59 -16.53 16.89
C SER A 116 -26.35 -17.40 16.71
N ALA A 117 -25.79 -17.90 17.82
CA ALA A 117 -24.63 -18.80 17.81
C ALA A 117 -24.87 -20.05 16.93
N ARG A 118 -26.09 -20.61 16.94
CA ARG A 118 -26.47 -21.76 16.12
C ARG A 118 -26.47 -21.43 14.62
N GLN A 119 -27.02 -20.28 14.25
CA GLN A 119 -27.01 -19.81 12.86
C GLN A 119 -25.57 -19.58 12.37
N LEU A 120 -24.74 -18.93 13.18
CA LEU A 120 -23.33 -18.69 12.83
C LEU A 120 -22.56 -20.01 12.67
N GLN A 121 -22.72 -20.95 13.59
CA GLN A 121 -22.08 -22.27 13.48
C GLN A 121 -22.48 -23.01 12.21
N ARG A 122 -23.78 -23.04 11.89
CA ARG A 122 -24.30 -23.68 10.69
C ARG A 122 -23.69 -23.05 9.43
N LEU A 123 -23.70 -21.71 9.33
CA LEU A 123 -23.12 -21.00 8.20
C LEU A 123 -21.61 -21.29 8.03
N PHE A 124 -20.87 -21.35 9.13
CA PHE A 124 -19.45 -21.67 9.12
C PHE A 124 -19.19 -23.09 8.62
N VAL A 125 -19.95 -24.08 9.08
CA VAL A 125 -19.81 -25.47 8.60
C VAL A 125 -20.18 -25.57 7.13
N GLU A 126 -21.30 -24.97 6.71
CA GLU A 126 -21.78 -25.00 5.32
C GLU A 126 -20.80 -24.32 4.34
N ARG A 127 -20.17 -23.22 4.74
CA ARG A 127 -19.32 -22.40 3.86
C ARG A 127 -17.82 -22.70 3.96
N LEU A 128 -17.33 -23.05 5.15
CA LEU A 128 -15.90 -23.20 5.45
C LEU A 128 -15.53 -24.63 5.86
N GLY A 129 -16.50 -25.53 6.03
CA GLY A 129 -16.28 -26.91 6.47
C GLY A 129 -15.82 -27.05 7.92
N ALA A 130 -15.87 -25.98 8.71
CA ALA A 130 -15.42 -25.95 10.10
C ALA A 130 -16.18 -24.89 10.91
N THR A 131 -16.43 -25.16 12.19
CA THR A 131 -17.05 -24.23 13.13
C THR A 131 -16.14 -23.03 13.46
N PRO A 132 -16.68 -21.90 13.97
CA PRO A 132 -15.87 -20.75 14.39
C PRO A 132 -14.75 -21.12 15.38
N GLY A 133 -15.04 -22.01 16.34
CA GLY A 133 -14.06 -22.50 17.30
C GLY A 133 -12.95 -23.34 16.67
N GLN A 134 -13.26 -24.18 15.68
CA GLN A 134 -12.26 -24.96 14.94
C GLN A 134 -11.36 -24.09 14.07
N ILE A 135 -11.92 -23.06 13.43
CA ILE A 135 -11.14 -22.06 12.66
C ILE A 135 -10.15 -21.36 13.59
N HIS A 136 -10.64 -20.87 14.73
CA HIS A 136 -9.82 -20.21 15.73
C HIS A 136 -8.71 -21.10 16.29
N ALA A 137 -9.04 -22.34 16.67
CA ALA A 137 -8.06 -23.30 17.18
C ALA A 137 -6.98 -23.61 16.14
N THR A 138 -7.37 -23.76 14.87
CA THR A 138 -6.42 -24.01 13.77
C THR A 138 -5.51 -22.81 13.52
N HIS A 139 -6.04 -21.59 13.53
CA HIS A 139 -5.25 -20.37 13.37
C HIS A 139 -4.14 -20.26 14.43
N ARG A 140 -4.50 -20.50 15.70
CA ARG A 140 -3.54 -20.51 16.82
C ARG A 140 -2.45 -21.57 16.65
N LEU A 141 -2.85 -22.78 16.26
CA LEU A 141 -1.92 -23.88 16.01
C LEU A 141 -0.94 -23.56 14.88
N LEU A 142 -1.43 -23.01 13.78
CA LEU A 142 -0.61 -22.66 12.61
C LEU A 142 0.35 -21.51 12.92
N LEU A 143 -0.08 -20.49 13.67
CA LEU A 143 0.82 -19.44 14.16
C LEU A 143 1.92 -20.02 15.05
N ALA A 144 1.58 -20.90 16.00
CA ALA A 144 2.58 -21.54 16.84
C ALA A 144 3.59 -22.35 16.02
N LYS A 145 3.10 -23.10 15.02
CA LYS A 145 3.94 -23.89 14.12
C LYS A 145 4.89 -22.99 13.31
N GLN A 146 4.41 -21.83 12.87
CA GLN A 146 5.24 -20.83 12.19
C GLN A 146 6.37 -20.36 13.12
N LEU A 147 6.02 -19.85 14.30
CA LEU A 147 6.97 -19.31 15.27
C LEU A 147 8.02 -20.35 15.70
N LEU A 148 7.59 -21.60 15.93
CA LEU A 148 8.49 -22.71 16.29
C LEU A 148 9.55 -23.02 15.24
N THR A 149 9.26 -22.73 13.97
CA THR A 149 10.19 -22.97 12.88
C THR A 149 11.05 -21.76 12.60
N GLU A 150 10.41 -20.59 12.49
CA GLU A 150 11.05 -19.42 11.89
C GLU A 150 11.82 -18.61 12.91
N THR A 151 11.54 -18.79 14.21
CA THR A 151 12.11 -17.99 15.29
C THR A 151 12.81 -18.83 16.35
N THR A 152 13.64 -18.16 17.15
CA THR A 152 14.31 -18.72 18.33
C THR A 152 13.52 -18.53 19.63
N LEU A 153 12.32 -17.94 19.58
CA LEU A 153 11.51 -17.61 20.75
C LEU A 153 11.36 -18.81 21.70
N PRO A 154 11.46 -18.65 23.03
CA PRO A 154 11.13 -19.70 23.98
C PRO A 154 9.76 -20.35 23.70
N VAL A 155 9.62 -21.66 23.97
CA VAL A 155 8.34 -22.37 23.71
C VAL A 155 7.19 -21.76 24.52
N THR A 156 7.47 -21.20 25.69
CA THR A 156 6.53 -20.43 26.50
C THR A 156 6.01 -19.19 25.77
N ASP A 157 6.90 -18.46 25.11
CA ASP A 157 6.59 -17.23 24.40
C ASP A 157 5.81 -17.53 23.12
N VAL A 158 6.15 -18.63 22.44
CA VAL A 158 5.33 -19.16 21.33
C VAL A 158 3.91 -19.47 21.80
N ALA A 159 3.76 -20.12 22.96
CA ALA A 159 2.45 -20.46 23.49
C ALA A 159 1.63 -19.19 23.78
N LEU A 160 2.26 -18.17 24.39
CA LEU A 160 1.64 -16.87 24.65
C LEU A 160 1.25 -16.15 23.35
N ALA A 161 2.14 -16.08 22.38
CA ALA A 161 1.86 -15.48 21.07
C ALA A 161 0.70 -16.18 20.35
N ALA A 162 0.60 -17.50 20.47
CA ALA A 162 -0.51 -18.28 19.93
C ALA A 162 -1.79 -18.24 20.79
N GLY A 163 -1.85 -17.38 21.83
CA GLY A 163 -3.03 -17.16 22.68
C GLY A 163 -3.26 -18.24 23.74
N TYR A 164 -2.27 -19.06 24.08
CA TYR A 164 -2.37 -20.08 25.13
C TYR A 164 -1.86 -19.54 26.47
N ASN A 165 -2.77 -19.44 27.44
CA ASN A 165 -2.44 -19.06 28.83
C ASN A 165 -1.90 -20.24 29.67
N SER A 166 -1.71 -21.42 29.07
CA SER A 166 -1.20 -22.61 29.76
C SER A 166 -0.32 -23.43 28.82
N LEU A 167 0.95 -23.61 29.22
CA LEU A 167 1.92 -24.39 28.46
C LEU A 167 1.47 -25.86 28.32
N ARG A 168 0.80 -26.42 29.34
CA ARG A 168 0.24 -27.78 29.28
C ARG A 168 -0.83 -27.88 28.20
N ARG A 169 -1.81 -26.96 28.19
CA ARG A 169 -2.87 -26.94 27.16
C ARG A 169 -2.29 -26.72 25.77
N PHE A 170 -1.29 -25.86 25.64
CA PHE A 170 -0.56 -25.66 24.39
C PHE A 170 0.09 -26.95 23.90
N ASN A 171 0.88 -27.62 24.74
CA ASN A 171 1.55 -28.87 24.37
C ASN A 171 0.57 -29.96 23.94
N THR A 172 -0.55 -30.11 24.66
CA THR A 172 -1.61 -31.07 24.30
C THR A 172 -2.22 -30.73 22.94
N ALA A 173 -2.63 -29.48 22.72
CA ALA A 173 -3.24 -29.04 21.46
C ALA A 173 -2.27 -29.15 20.29
N PHE A 174 -0.99 -28.81 20.51
CA PHE A 174 0.04 -28.89 19.49
C PHE A 174 0.35 -30.32 19.09
N LEU A 175 0.49 -31.23 20.08
CA LEU A 175 0.71 -32.65 19.82
C LEU A 175 -0.47 -33.26 19.06
N GLN A 176 -1.71 -32.94 19.45
CA GLN A 176 -2.92 -33.42 18.77
C GLN A 176 -3.01 -32.91 17.33
N GLY A 177 -2.73 -31.62 17.10
CA GLY A 177 -2.91 -31.00 15.78
C GLY A 177 -1.74 -31.21 14.81
N CYS A 178 -0.50 -31.26 15.31
CA CYS A 178 0.70 -31.42 14.48
C CYS A 178 1.27 -32.85 14.49
N GLY A 179 0.81 -33.71 15.39
CA GLY A 179 1.28 -35.10 15.54
C GLY A 179 2.68 -35.22 16.14
N MET A 180 3.24 -34.15 16.71
CA MET A 180 4.54 -34.15 17.37
C MET A 180 4.64 -33.03 18.42
N ALA A 181 5.56 -33.18 19.37
CA ALA A 181 5.80 -32.17 20.39
C ALA A 181 6.46 -30.90 19.80
N PRO A 182 6.20 -29.70 20.36
CA PRO A 182 6.81 -28.45 19.91
C PRO A 182 8.35 -28.47 19.85
N THR A 183 8.99 -29.10 20.84
CA THR A 183 10.46 -29.21 20.93
C THR A 183 11.04 -30.08 19.82
N VAL A 184 10.32 -31.12 19.41
CA VAL A 184 10.73 -31.99 18.29
C VAL A 184 10.67 -31.20 16.99
N LEU A 185 9.59 -30.46 16.73
CA LEU A 185 9.49 -29.62 15.54
C LEU A 185 10.62 -28.59 15.48
N ARG A 186 10.93 -27.94 16.60
CA ARG A 186 12.02 -26.95 16.67
C ARG A 186 13.37 -27.55 16.30
N ARG A 187 13.71 -28.73 16.81
CA ARG A 187 15.00 -29.39 16.52
C ARG A 187 15.17 -29.77 15.04
N GLN A 188 14.07 -29.90 14.31
CA GLN A 188 14.08 -30.25 12.87
C GLN A 188 14.25 -29.04 11.95
N HIS A 189 14.32 -27.83 12.50
CA HIS A 189 14.33 -26.59 11.71
C HIS A 189 15.42 -25.64 12.16
N HIS A 190 15.95 -24.91 11.19
CA HIS A 190 16.87 -23.80 11.41
C HIS A 190 16.06 -22.50 11.35
N PRO A 191 15.97 -21.74 12.46
CA PRO A 191 15.34 -20.43 12.48
C PRO A 191 15.93 -19.50 11.43
N LEU A 192 15.14 -18.53 11.01
CA LEU A 192 15.62 -17.46 10.16
C LEU A 192 16.51 -16.54 11.00
N ALA A 193 17.68 -16.19 10.48
CA ALA A 193 18.58 -15.23 11.13
C ALA A 193 17.99 -13.83 11.06
N ALA A 194 17.98 -13.12 12.20
CA ALA A 194 17.83 -11.67 12.26
C ALA A 194 19.22 -11.06 12.46
N ASP A 195 19.53 -10.00 11.72
CA ASP A 195 20.85 -9.34 11.80
C ASP A 195 21.06 -8.62 13.15
N ASP A 196 19.99 -8.36 13.90
CA ASP A 196 19.93 -7.53 15.11
C ASP A 196 19.43 -8.28 16.37
N GLY A 197 19.35 -9.61 16.32
CA GLY A 197 18.84 -10.42 17.45
C GLY A 197 17.32 -10.41 17.62
N GLY A 198 16.58 -9.80 16.67
CA GLY A 198 15.13 -9.91 16.59
C GLY A 198 14.62 -11.27 16.11
N LEU A 199 13.32 -11.34 15.79
CA LEU A 199 12.69 -12.49 15.14
C LEU A 199 12.38 -12.17 13.67
N VAL A 200 12.35 -13.21 12.83
CA VAL A 200 11.95 -13.08 11.43
C VAL A 200 10.81 -14.05 11.13
N LEU A 201 9.77 -13.53 10.48
CA LEU A 201 8.61 -14.29 10.01
C LEU A 201 8.43 -14.11 8.51
N ARG A 202 7.99 -15.17 7.83
CA ARG A 202 7.60 -15.11 6.42
C ARG A 202 6.10 -14.93 6.29
N LEU A 203 5.70 -14.01 5.43
CA LEU A 203 4.31 -13.69 5.16
C LEU A 203 4.03 -14.00 3.69
N GLY A 204 3.48 -15.19 3.43
CA GLY A 204 3.13 -15.60 2.07
C GLY A 204 1.99 -14.75 1.49
N TYR A 205 2.05 -14.51 0.17
CA TYR A 205 0.98 -13.88 -0.61
C TYR A 205 0.77 -14.62 -1.94
N ARG A 206 -0.42 -14.47 -2.54
CA ARG A 206 -0.66 -14.94 -3.92
C ARG A 206 0.00 -13.96 -4.89
N PRO A 207 0.97 -14.35 -5.72
CA PRO A 207 1.58 -13.44 -6.68
C PRO A 207 0.59 -13.05 -7.80
N PRO A 208 0.79 -11.91 -8.47
CA PRO A 208 1.90 -10.95 -8.30
C PRO A 208 1.68 -9.91 -7.17
N LEU A 209 2.76 -9.24 -6.77
CA LEU A 209 2.80 -8.08 -5.88
C LEU A 209 3.82 -7.07 -6.43
N ASP A 210 3.38 -5.86 -6.76
CA ASP A 210 4.26 -4.75 -7.14
C ASP A 210 4.78 -4.02 -5.89
N PHE A 211 5.73 -4.68 -5.20
CA PHE A 211 6.30 -4.18 -3.94
C PHE A 211 7.02 -2.83 -4.08
N PRO A 212 7.84 -2.57 -5.13
CA PRO A 212 8.45 -1.25 -5.32
C PRO A 212 7.42 -0.11 -5.44
N ARG A 213 6.30 -0.35 -6.14
CA ARG A 213 5.22 0.65 -6.25
C ARG A 213 4.49 0.86 -4.93
N MET A 214 4.24 -0.22 -4.19
CA MET A 214 3.70 -0.14 -2.83
C MET A 214 4.59 0.73 -1.93
N LEU A 215 5.90 0.51 -1.93
CA LEU A 215 6.86 1.33 -1.18
C LEU A 215 6.87 2.79 -1.68
N SER A 216 6.81 3.02 -3.00
CA SER A 216 6.73 4.38 -3.56
C SER A 216 5.48 5.13 -3.08
N PHE A 217 4.33 4.45 -3.02
CA PHE A 217 3.09 5.03 -2.49
C PHE A 217 3.21 5.40 -1.01
N LEU A 218 3.78 4.49 -0.20
CA LEU A 218 3.95 4.68 1.24
C LEU A 218 5.00 5.76 1.56
N ARG A 219 6.09 5.84 0.78
CA ARG A 219 7.18 6.80 1.00
C ARG A 219 6.73 8.25 0.94
N LYS A 220 5.90 8.59 -0.05
CA LYS A 220 5.28 9.93 -0.21
C LYS A 220 4.43 10.34 0.99
N ARG A 221 4.03 9.35 1.78
CA ARG A 221 3.13 9.41 2.92
C ARG A 221 3.85 8.97 4.22
N SER A 222 5.18 8.95 4.23
CA SER A 222 5.93 8.55 5.42
C SER A 222 5.77 9.58 6.54
N LEU A 223 5.79 9.10 7.78
CA LEU A 223 5.81 9.95 8.98
C LEU A 223 7.22 9.94 9.56
N PRO A 224 8.02 11.02 9.39
CA PRO A 224 9.36 11.06 9.96
C PRO A 224 9.29 10.89 11.48
N GLY A 225 10.26 10.18 12.07
CA GLY A 225 10.26 9.83 13.50
C GLY A 225 9.45 8.57 13.83
N ILE A 226 8.62 8.08 12.91
CA ILE A 226 7.81 6.87 13.10
C ILE A 226 8.17 5.82 12.04
N GLU A 227 8.28 6.24 10.78
CA GLU A 227 8.45 5.35 9.63
C GLU A 227 9.61 5.79 8.73
N LEU A 228 10.34 4.81 8.19
CA LEU A 228 11.35 5.00 7.15
C LEU A 228 11.07 4.03 6.00
N ILE A 229 10.81 4.59 4.81
CA ILE A 229 10.42 3.80 3.63
C ILE A 229 11.54 3.91 2.60
N GLY A 230 12.44 2.93 2.62
CA GLY A 230 13.55 2.80 1.68
C GLY A 230 13.09 2.33 0.31
N GLU A 231 14.04 2.10 -0.61
CA GLU A 231 13.74 1.57 -1.95
C GLU A 231 13.23 0.13 -1.93
N ASP A 232 13.68 -0.65 -0.94
CA ASP A 232 13.48 -2.10 -0.83
C ASP A 232 12.85 -2.53 0.51
N SER A 233 12.54 -1.59 1.39
CA SER A 233 12.12 -1.87 2.76
C SER A 233 11.14 -0.85 3.32
N TYR A 234 10.21 -1.34 4.13
CA TYR A 234 9.34 -0.55 5.01
C TYR A 234 9.78 -0.77 6.45
N GLN A 235 10.07 0.31 7.18
CA GLN A 235 10.48 0.25 8.58
C GLN A 235 9.57 1.15 9.42
N ARG A 236 9.25 0.71 10.63
CA ARG A 236 8.41 1.48 11.55
C ARG A 236 8.69 1.13 13.01
N VAL A 237 8.69 2.14 13.87
CA VAL A 237 8.70 1.93 15.32
C VAL A 237 7.30 1.66 15.88
N LEU A 238 7.24 0.76 16.85
CA LEU A 238 6.06 0.35 17.60
C LEU A 238 6.38 0.28 19.10
N GLY A 239 5.37 -0.01 19.91
CA GLY A 239 5.53 -0.32 21.33
C GLY A 239 5.05 0.80 22.24
N THR A 240 5.67 0.95 23.40
CA THR A 240 5.47 2.06 24.33
C THR A 240 6.84 2.68 24.65
N ALA A 241 6.88 3.79 25.40
CA ALA A 241 8.13 4.41 25.82
C ALA A 241 9.03 3.44 26.61
N GLU A 242 8.44 2.49 27.35
CA GLU A 242 9.17 1.50 28.13
C GLU A 242 9.69 0.33 27.30
N ARG A 243 9.03 0.02 26.17
CA ARG A 243 9.33 -1.14 25.33
C ARG A 243 9.14 -0.82 23.84
N PRO A 244 9.95 0.08 23.28
CA PRO A 244 9.90 0.36 21.85
C PRO A 244 10.48 -0.84 21.07
N THR A 245 9.94 -1.08 19.87
CA THR A 245 10.46 -2.09 18.95
C THR A 245 10.42 -1.59 17.53
N LEU A 246 11.44 -1.92 16.75
CA LEU A 246 11.46 -1.68 15.32
C LEU A 246 10.88 -2.88 14.58
N LEU A 247 10.07 -2.63 13.57
CA LEU A 247 9.73 -3.61 12.54
C LEU A 247 10.41 -3.24 11.24
N ARG A 248 10.80 -4.23 10.45
CA ARG A 248 11.26 -4.08 9.07
C ARG A 248 10.62 -5.12 8.17
N VAL A 249 10.12 -4.68 7.02
CA VAL A 249 9.48 -5.54 6.01
C VAL A 249 10.23 -5.43 4.69
N THR A 250 10.63 -6.57 4.13
CA THR A 250 11.27 -6.67 2.81
C THR A 250 10.62 -7.77 1.96
N ALA A 251 10.78 -7.69 0.64
CA ALA A 251 10.41 -8.81 -0.23
C ALA A 251 11.43 -9.96 -0.14
N ASP A 252 10.98 -11.21 -0.19
CA ASP A 252 11.86 -12.35 -0.44
C ASP A 252 12.25 -12.37 -1.93
N PRO A 253 13.55 -12.50 -2.27
CA PRO A 253 13.99 -12.42 -3.67
C PRO A 253 13.62 -13.65 -4.51
N LYS A 254 13.21 -14.76 -3.88
CA LYS A 254 13.00 -16.05 -4.56
C LYS A 254 11.58 -16.60 -4.39
N ARG A 255 10.81 -16.09 -3.44
CA ARG A 255 9.50 -16.62 -3.05
C ARG A 255 8.46 -15.50 -3.01
N PRO A 256 7.18 -15.81 -3.28
CA PRO A 256 6.09 -14.85 -3.11
C PRO A 256 5.76 -14.67 -1.62
N GLU A 257 6.73 -14.15 -0.88
CA GLU A 257 6.71 -13.99 0.57
C GLU A 257 7.32 -12.63 0.93
N LEU A 258 6.74 -11.92 1.89
CA LEU A 258 7.43 -10.82 2.57
C LEU A 258 8.12 -11.34 3.82
N ARG A 259 9.27 -10.79 4.17
CA ARG A 259 9.97 -11.05 5.44
C ARG A 259 9.67 -9.92 6.40
N LEU A 260 9.05 -10.26 7.54
CA LEU A 260 8.85 -9.37 8.67
C LEU A 260 9.94 -9.65 9.70
N GLN A 261 10.84 -8.70 9.87
CA GLN A 261 11.81 -8.64 10.97
C GLN A 261 11.20 -7.80 12.09
N LEU A 262 11.34 -8.25 13.32
CA LEU A 262 10.80 -7.56 14.50
C LEU A 262 11.81 -7.65 15.63
N GLY A 263 12.13 -6.51 16.26
CA GLY A 263 12.94 -6.47 17.46
C GLY A 263 12.27 -7.16 18.67
N ALA A 264 12.84 -6.94 19.86
CA ALA A 264 12.28 -7.49 21.09
C ALA A 264 10.85 -6.95 21.33
N VAL A 265 9.88 -7.84 21.43
CA VAL A 265 8.47 -7.50 21.59
C VAL A 265 7.80 -8.42 22.60
N ASP A 266 6.72 -7.94 23.24
CA ASP A 266 5.81 -8.85 23.94
C ASP A 266 5.22 -9.87 22.96
N PRO A 267 5.39 -11.19 23.19
CA PRO A 267 4.91 -12.21 22.28
C PRO A 267 3.41 -12.11 21.97
N ARG A 268 2.61 -11.58 22.92
CA ARG A 268 1.15 -11.40 22.75
C ARG A 268 0.78 -10.40 21.67
N LEU A 269 1.70 -9.50 21.29
CA LEU A 269 1.48 -8.49 20.25
C LEU A 269 1.80 -9.01 18.84
N ILE A 270 2.56 -10.10 18.71
CA ILE A 270 2.98 -10.66 17.42
C ILE A 270 1.80 -10.94 16.47
N PRO A 271 0.68 -11.56 16.90
CA PRO A 271 -0.45 -11.80 16.00
C PRO A 271 -1.04 -10.52 15.40
N ASP A 272 -1.16 -9.47 16.21
CA ASP A 272 -1.72 -8.20 15.75
C ASP A 272 -0.75 -7.46 14.82
N ILE A 273 0.55 -7.49 15.12
CA ILE A 273 1.60 -6.95 14.25
C ILE A 273 1.57 -7.65 12.88
N VAL A 274 1.56 -8.99 12.87
CA VAL A 274 1.47 -9.77 11.62
C VAL A 274 0.21 -9.38 10.85
N ARG A 275 -0.96 -9.33 11.50
CA ARG A 275 -2.23 -8.94 10.88
C ARG A 275 -2.16 -7.53 10.26
N ARG A 276 -1.60 -6.55 10.97
CA ARG A 276 -1.43 -5.17 10.48
C ARG A 276 -0.50 -5.12 9.27
N VAL A 277 0.64 -5.81 9.32
CA VAL A 277 1.56 -5.89 8.17
C VAL A 277 0.85 -6.51 6.96
N ARG A 278 0.12 -7.62 7.16
CA ARG A 278 -0.67 -8.24 6.07
C ARG A 278 -1.69 -7.27 5.48
N ARG A 279 -2.31 -6.41 6.30
CA ARG A 279 -3.26 -5.37 5.84
C ARG A 279 -2.57 -4.20 5.12
N VAL A 280 -1.46 -3.69 5.64
CA VAL A 280 -0.70 -2.59 5.01
C VAL A 280 -0.30 -2.95 3.58
N PHE A 281 0.18 -4.19 3.39
CA PHE A 281 0.60 -4.70 2.08
C PHE A 281 -0.50 -5.47 1.33
N ASP A 282 -1.70 -5.57 1.90
CA ASP A 282 -2.86 -6.25 1.31
C ASP A 282 -2.52 -7.67 0.79
N LEU A 283 -1.77 -8.44 1.60
CA LEU A 283 -1.17 -9.72 1.21
C LEU A 283 -2.18 -10.84 0.93
N ASP A 284 -3.39 -10.68 1.46
CA ASP A 284 -4.49 -11.64 1.36
C ASP A 284 -5.44 -11.37 0.18
N ALA A 285 -5.15 -10.36 -0.66
CA ALA A 285 -5.90 -10.10 -1.89
C ALA A 285 -5.98 -11.34 -2.80
N ASP A 286 -7.13 -11.54 -3.42
CA ASP A 286 -7.32 -12.47 -4.53
C ASP A 286 -7.44 -11.68 -5.83
N LEU A 287 -6.27 -11.35 -6.40
CA LEU A 287 -6.20 -10.57 -7.63
C LEU A 287 -6.84 -11.28 -8.83
N GLN A 288 -6.97 -12.61 -8.82
CA GLN A 288 -7.67 -13.31 -9.88
C GLN A 288 -9.16 -12.96 -9.89
N GLN A 289 -9.80 -12.95 -8.72
CA GLN A 289 -11.20 -12.55 -8.59
C GLN A 289 -11.39 -11.06 -8.86
N VAL A 290 -10.48 -10.21 -8.35
CA VAL A 290 -10.50 -8.78 -8.61
C VAL A 290 -10.42 -8.52 -10.12
N HIS A 291 -9.43 -9.08 -10.81
CA HIS A 291 -9.26 -8.84 -12.25
C HIS A 291 -10.42 -9.40 -13.07
N ALA A 292 -10.97 -10.56 -12.68
CA ALA A 292 -12.14 -11.13 -13.35
C ALA A 292 -13.37 -10.21 -13.24
N ALA A 293 -13.56 -9.54 -12.10
CA ALA A 293 -14.68 -8.62 -11.90
C ALA A 293 -14.48 -7.27 -12.61
N LEU A 294 -13.24 -6.77 -12.66
CA LEU A 294 -12.93 -5.45 -13.21
C LEU A 294 -12.60 -5.46 -14.72
N GLY A 295 -12.18 -6.59 -15.27
CA GLY A 295 -11.63 -6.70 -16.63
C GLY A 295 -12.62 -6.44 -17.77
N ASN A 296 -13.92 -6.37 -17.50
CA ASN A 296 -14.92 -6.00 -18.51
C ASN A 296 -14.95 -4.49 -18.80
N GLU A 297 -14.42 -3.66 -17.90
CA GLU A 297 -14.32 -2.21 -18.09
C GLU A 297 -13.01 -1.87 -18.80
N PRO A 298 -13.02 -1.28 -20.02
CA PRO A 298 -11.82 -1.12 -20.84
C PRO A 298 -10.68 -0.34 -20.16
N LEU A 299 -11.00 0.70 -19.40
CA LEU A 299 -9.99 1.47 -18.64
C LEU A 299 -9.32 0.60 -17.58
N LEU A 300 -10.11 -0.19 -16.84
CA LEU A 300 -9.60 -1.07 -15.80
C LEU A 300 -8.82 -2.24 -16.38
N ALA A 301 -9.30 -2.85 -17.47
CA ALA A 301 -8.59 -3.91 -18.19
C ALA A 301 -7.17 -3.48 -18.56
N ARG A 302 -7.04 -2.28 -19.14
CA ARG A 302 -5.73 -1.70 -19.46
C ARG A 302 -4.88 -1.46 -18.22
N GLY A 303 -5.47 -0.89 -17.17
CA GLY A 303 -4.76 -0.68 -15.90
C GLY A 303 -4.26 -1.98 -15.28
N ILE A 304 -5.01 -3.08 -15.44
CA ILE A 304 -4.65 -4.43 -14.97
C ILE A 304 -3.50 -5.00 -15.80
N ASP A 305 -3.55 -4.88 -17.12
CA ASP A 305 -2.48 -5.35 -18.01
C ASP A 305 -1.15 -4.63 -17.73
N GLU A 306 -1.20 -3.31 -17.48
CA GLU A 306 -0.01 -2.52 -17.15
C GLU A 306 0.52 -2.78 -15.74
N ARG A 307 -0.37 -3.09 -14.78
CA ARG A 307 -0.05 -3.18 -13.35
C ARG A 307 -0.74 -4.38 -12.68
N PRO A 308 -0.45 -5.63 -13.10
CA PRO A 308 -1.19 -6.80 -12.62
C PRO A 308 -0.92 -7.14 -11.16
N GLY A 309 0.16 -6.61 -10.56
CA GLY A 309 0.52 -6.80 -9.14
C GLY A 309 0.05 -5.69 -8.21
N LEU A 310 -0.81 -4.78 -8.67
CA LEU A 310 -1.28 -3.66 -7.88
C LEU A 310 -2.14 -4.14 -6.70
N ARG A 311 -1.87 -3.56 -5.52
CA ARG A 311 -2.61 -3.82 -4.28
C ARG A 311 -3.23 -2.55 -3.76
N VAL A 312 -4.09 -2.66 -2.74
CA VAL A 312 -4.59 -1.50 -2.01
C VAL A 312 -3.68 -1.24 -0.79
N PRO A 313 -2.81 -0.21 -0.81
CA PRO A 313 -2.05 0.18 0.39
C PRO A 313 -2.96 0.46 1.58
N GLY A 314 -2.80 -0.31 2.65
CA GLY A 314 -3.44 -0.04 3.93
C GLY A 314 -2.62 0.93 4.78
N GLY A 315 -3.23 1.45 5.85
CA GLY A 315 -2.52 2.15 6.91
C GLY A 315 -2.19 1.26 8.11
N TRP A 316 -1.20 1.69 8.89
CA TRP A 316 -0.77 0.96 10.10
C TRP A 316 -1.89 0.86 11.15
N GLU A 317 -2.61 1.95 11.37
CA GLU A 317 -3.67 2.08 12.36
C GLU A 317 -4.77 2.99 11.79
N GLY A 318 -6.04 2.71 12.14
CA GLY A 318 -7.18 3.34 11.49
C GLY A 318 -7.40 4.79 11.93
N PHE A 319 -7.19 5.09 13.21
CA PHE A 319 -7.26 6.46 13.72
C PHE A 319 -6.14 7.32 13.13
N GLU A 320 -4.91 6.81 13.05
CA GLU A 320 -3.81 7.46 12.32
C GLU A 320 -4.20 7.80 10.88
N VAL A 321 -4.78 6.85 10.14
CA VAL A 321 -5.29 7.11 8.78
C VAL A 321 -6.39 8.17 8.78
N GLY A 322 -7.31 8.13 9.74
CA GLY A 322 -8.41 9.09 9.87
C GLY A 322 -7.90 10.51 10.03
N VAL A 323 -6.99 10.74 10.98
CA VAL A 323 -6.36 12.05 11.19
C VAL A 323 -5.67 12.51 9.92
N ARG A 324 -4.87 11.64 9.29
CA ARG A 324 -4.16 11.97 8.05
C ARG A 324 -5.08 12.29 6.88
N ALA A 325 -6.23 11.63 6.79
CA ALA A 325 -7.24 11.92 5.77
C ALA A 325 -7.81 13.33 5.96
N VAL A 326 -8.09 13.74 7.20
CA VAL A 326 -8.52 15.11 7.54
C VAL A 326 -7.43 16.13 7.23
N LEU A 327 -6.17 15.83 7.58
CA LEU A 327 -5.02 16.70 7.27
C LEU A 327 -4.82 16.91 5.76
N GLY A 328 -5.15 15.90 4.96
CA GLY A 328 -5.05 15.93 3.49
C GLY A 328 -6.23 16.55 2.76
N GLN A 329 -7.27 17.01 3.47
CA GLN A 329 -8.42 17.65 2.82
C GLN A 329 -8.01 18.92 2.09
N GLN A 330 -8.29 18.96 0.78
CA GLN A 330 -8.11 20.12 -0.11
C GLN A 330 -6.65 20.60 -0.22
N VAL A 331 -5.67 19.73 0.04
CA VAL A 331 -4.24 20.07 -0.05
C VAL A 331 -3.48 18.95 -0.74
N SER A 332 -2.26 19.25 -1.20
CA SER A 332 -1.36 18.24 -1.77
C SER A 332 -0.91 17.22 -0.72
N VAL A 333 -0.44 16.05 -1.20
CA VAL A 333 0.11 15.01 -0.31
C VAL A 333 1.31 15.54 0.48
N ALA A 334 2.17 16.36 -0.12
CA ALA A 334 3.33 16.96 0.55
C ALA A 334 2.91 17.91 1.68
N ALA A 335 1.89 18.75 1.44
CA ALA A 335 1.34 19.63 2.46
C ALA A 335 0.69 18.83 3.60
N ALA A 336 -0.08 17.79 3.28
CA ALA A 336 -0.68 16.89 4.26
C ALA A 336 0.38 16.21 5.15
N THR A 337 1.46 15.70 4.55
CA THR A 337 2.59 15.10 5.27
C THR A 337 3.32 16.11 6.15
N THR A 338 3.42 17.38 5.71
CA THR A 338 3.99 18.46 6.53
C THR A 338 3.14 18.73 7.78
N PHE A 339 1.81 18.80 7.66
CA PHE A 339 0.93 18.92 8.82
C PHE A 339 1.04 17.70 9.74
N ALA A 340 1.08 16.50 9.18
CA ALA A 340 1.20 15.27 9.97
C ALA A 340 2.51 15.23 10.75
N ARG A 341 3.62 15.67 10.15
CA ARG A 341 4.92 15.79 10.83
C ARG A 341 4.85 16.79 11.99
N ARG A 342 4.31 17.99 11.79
CA ARG A 342 4.16 18.99 12.86
C ARG A 342 3.28 18.47 14.01
N LEU A 343 2.23 17.72 13.69
CA LEU A 343 1.36 17.08 14.66
C LEU A 343 2.08 16.02 15.48
N VAL A 344 2.86 15.16 14.84
CA VAL A 344 3.69 14.15 15.52
C VAL A 344 4.79 14.81 16.36
N ASP A 345 5.43 15.87 15.87
CA ASP A 345 6.48 16.58 16.61
C ASP A 345 5.95 17.26 17.87
N ALA A 346 4.75 17.84 17.81
CA ALA A 346 4.16 18.58 18.92
C ALA A 346 3.44 17.69 19.93
N TYR A 347 2.77 16.61 19.48
CA TYR A 347 1.85 15.83 20.31
C TYR A 347 2.18 14.33 20.35
N GLY A 348 3.17 13.87 19.59
CA GLY A 348 3.57 12.47 19.57
C GLY A 348 4.44 12.15 20.78
N ALA A 349 4.18 11.00 21.42
CA ALA A 349 5.01 10.55 22.54
C ALA A 349 6.44 10.23 22.06
N HIS A 350 7.43 10.59 22.87
CA HIS A 350 8.84 10.27 22.60
C HIS A 350 9.17 8.84 23.05
N LEU A 351 9.99 8.15 22.25
CA LEU A 351 10.49 6.81 22.55
C LEU A 351 11.97 6.86 22.93
N PRO A 352 12.30 6.90 24.23
CA PRO A 352 13.68 7.03 24.66
C PRO A 352 14.53 5.83 24.20
N GLY A 353 15.77 6.10 23.80
CA GLY A 353 16.72 5.07 23.35
C GLY A 353 16.56 4.61 21.91
N MET A 354 15.56 5.10 21.18
CA MET A 354 15.42 4.86 19.74
C MET A 354 16.20 5.90 18.91
N PRO A 355 16.67 5.53 17.71
CA PRO A 355 17.23 6.49 16.76
C PRO A 355 16.22 7.60 16.41
N SER A 356 16.71 8.78 16.05
CA SER A 356 15.88 9.96 15.72
C SER A 356 14.84 9.73 14.61
N GLU A 357 15.08 8.74 13.76
CA GLU A 357 14.21 8.31 12.67
C GLU A 357 12.97 7.53 13.18
N PHE A 358 13.02 7.08 14.43
CA PHE A 358 12.12 6.11 15.05
C PHE A 358 11.77 6.46 16.51
N ASP A 359 11.97 7.71 16.93
CA ASP A 359 11.85 8.16 18.33
C ASP A 359 10.49 8.80 18.65
N ARG A 360 9.47 8.61 17.80
CA ARG A 360 8.12 9.16 17.98
C ARG A 360 7.05 8.08 17.90
N GLN A 361 5.93 8.36 18.56
CA GLN A 361 4.66 7.67 18.37
C GLN A 361 3.63 8.61 17.76
N PHE A 362 2.67 8.03 17.04
CA PHE A 362 1.51 8.80 16.61
C PHE A 362 0.68 9.19 17.85
N PRO A 363 0.18 10.44 17.95
CA PRO A 363 -0.59 10.87 19.12
C PRO A 363 -1.84 10.02 19.33
N ALA A 364 -2.14 9.70 20.59
CA ALA A 364 -3.33 8.95 20.95
C ALA A 364 -4.62 9.80 20.82
N PRO A 365 -5.82 9.18 20.68
CA PRO A 365 -7.07 9.92 20.51
C PRO A 365 -7.38 10.91 21.65
N ASP A 366 -7.13 10.53 22.90
CA ASP A 366 -7.31 11.36 24.08
C ASP A 366 -6.40 12.60 24.06
N VAL A 367 -5.16 12.46 23.59
CA VAL A 367 -4.22 13.59 23.42
C VAL A 367 -4.74 14.57 22.37
N LEU A 368 -5.17 14.07 21.20
CA LEU A 368 -5.61 14.95 20.11
C LEU A 368 -6.98 15.57 20.32
N ALA A 369 -7.84 14.99 21.17
CA ALA A 369 -9.16 15.55 21.49
C ALA A 369 -9.05 16.92 22.14
N GLU A 370 -8.03 17.13 22.98
CA GLU A 370 -7.83 18.37 23.77
C GLU A 370 -6.68 19.24 23.24
N ALA A 371 -5.97 18.81 22.20
CA ALA A 371 -4.79 19.49 21.70
C ALA A 371 -5.12 20.87 21.06
N PRO A 372 -4.30 21.92 21.33
CA PRO A 372 -4.42 23.22 20.67
C PRO A 372 -3.83 23.17 19.25
N LEU A 373 -4.44 22.40 18.35
CA LEU A 373 -3.94 22.09 17.01
C LEU A 373 -3.72 23.32 16.11
N GLU A 374 -4.35 24.44 16.41
CA GLU A 374 -4.11 25.72 15.75
C GLU A 374 -2.66 26.20 15.93
N SER A 375 -2.01 25.86 17.05
CA SER A 375 -0.61 26.24 17.35
C SER A 375 0.41 25.65 16.37
N ILE A 376 0.07 24.54 15.70
CA ILE A 376 0.93 23.91 14.67
C ILE A 376 0.56 24.35 13.24
N GLY A 377 -0.28 25.39 13.12
CA GLY A 377 -0.67 26.00 11.85
C GLY A 377 -1.84 25.32 11.14
N LEU A 378 -2.68 24.54 11.84
CA LEU A 378 -3.92 24.04 11.25
C LEU A 378 -4.99 25.15 11.22
N PRO A 379 -5.75 25.27 10.11
CA PRO A 379 -6.97 26.07 10.09
C PRO A 379 -7.96 25.62 11.18
N ARG A 380 -8.68 26.56 11.81
CA ARG A 380 -9.64 26.28 12.90
C ARG A 380 -10.65 25.19 12.56
N SER A 381 -11.20 25.21 11.34
CA SER A 381 -12.15 24.19 10.88
C SER A 381 -11.54 22.79 10.84
N ARG A 382 -10.32 22.66 10.31
CA ARG A 382 -9.59 21.39 10.23
C ARG A 382 -9.15 20.89 11.61
N ALA A 383 -8.70 21.78 12.48
CA ALA A 383 -8.39 21.49 13.88
C ALA A 383 -9.62 20.95 14.63
N ALA A 384 -10.79 21.58 14.44
CA ALA A 384 -12.04 21.10 15.01
C ALA A 384 -12.44 19.70 14.49
N THR A 385 -12.26 19.42 13.20
CA THR A 385 -12.50 18.09 12.62
C THR A 385 -11.59 17.02 13.23
N VAL A 386 -10.30 17.30 13.41
CA VAL A 386 -9.35 16.36 14.03
C VAL A 386 -9.76 16.08 15.49
N ARG A 387 -10.10 17.12 16.27
CA ARG A 387 -10.58 16.96 17.65
C ARG A 387 -11.86 16.14 17.72
N ALA A 388 -12.82 16.39 16.82
CA ALA A 388 -14.08 15.63 16.79
C ALA A 388 -13.86 14.15 16.47
N LEU A 389 -12.98 13.84 15.50
CA LEU A 389 -12.58 12.47 15.18
C LEU A 389 -11.90 11.81 16.38
N ALA A 390 -10.97 12.52 17.03
CA ALA A 390 -10.23 12.03 18.19
C ALA A 390 -11.14 11.75 19.39
N ALA A 391 -12.06 12.67 19.71
CA ALA A 391 -13.05 12.49 20.76
C ALA A 391 -14.01 11.31 20.48
N ALA A 392 -14.45 11.14 19.22
CA ALA A 392 -15.28 10.01 18.83
C ALA A 392 -14.55 8.66 18.97
N CYS A 393 -13.24 8.63 18.72
CA CYS A 393 -12.42 7.43 18.93
C CYS A 393 -12.17 7.16 20.41
N ALA A 394 -11.86 8.21 21.20
CA ALA A 394 -11.62 8.10 22.64
C ALA A 394 -12.87 7.62 23.40
N SER A 395 -14.06 8.04 22.99
CA SER A 395 -15.34 7.63 23.59
C SER A 395 -15.85 6.26 23.09
N GLY A 396 -15.23 5.70 22.06
CA GLY A 396 -15.70 4.48 21.40
C GLY A 396 -16.91 4.67 20.48
N GLN A 397 -17.34 5.90 20.20
CA GLN A 397 -18.38 6.21 19.20
C GLN A 397 -17.95 5.81 17.78
N LEU A 398 -16.65 5.89 17.49
CA LEU A 398 -16.05 5.43 16.24
C LEU A 398 -14.88 4.50 16.56
N ASP A 399 -14.86 3.31 15.97
CA ASP A 399 -13.75 2.37 16.09
C ASP A 399 -13.30 1.85 14.72
N PHE A 400 -12.07 1.35 14.66
CA PHE A 400 -11.47 0.77 13.47
C PHE A 400 -11.32 -0.75 13.56
N GLY A 401 -12.18 -1.38 14.37
CA GLY A 401 -12.24 -2.81 14.54
C GLY A 401 -12.54 -3.55 13.23
N PRO A 402 -12.06 -4.78 13.07
CA PRO A 402 -12.34 -5.58 11.89
C PRO A 402 -13.79 -6.07 11.85
N GLY A 403 -14.26 -6.47 10.67
CA GLY A 403 -15.59 -7.06 10.50
C GLY A 403 -16.75 -6.05 10.54
N GLN A 404 -16.47 -4.76 10.40
CA GLN A 404 -17.48 -3.73 10.23
C GLN A 404 -18.06 -3.75 8.80
N ALA A 405 -19.37 -3.49 8.68
CA ALA A 405 -19.98 -3.21 7.39
C ALA A 405 -19.52 -1.83 6.88
N LEU A 406 -19.26 -1.72 5.58
CA LEU A 406 -18.75 -0.50 4.96
C LEU A 406 -19.73 0.65 5.14
N GLU A 407 -21.01 0.41 4.85
CA GLU A 407 -22.07 1.40 4.91
C GLU A 407 -22.24 1.98 6.33
N ASP A 408 -22.23 1.11 7.35
CA ASP A 408 -22.34 1.54 8.75
C ASP A 408 -21.14 2.37 9.20
N PHE A 409 -19.94 1.98 8.79
CA PHE A 409 -18.71 2.71 9.11
C PHE A 409 -18.70 4.09 8.44
N VAL A 410 -19.07 4.15 7.16
CA VAL A 410 -19.19 5.42 6.42
C VAL A 410 -20.24 6.33 7.07
N ALA A 411 -21.39 5.80 7.45
CA ALA A 411 -22.44 6.57 8.14
C ALA A 411 -21.95 7.18 9.46
N ARG A 412 -21.22 6.40 10.30
CA ARG A 412 -20.62 6.91 11.54
C ARG A 412 -19.57 7.99 11.28
N CYS A 413 -18.74 7.83 10.25
CA CYS A 413 -17.75 8.85 9.89
C CYS A 413 -18.41 10.15 9.42
N VAL A 414 -19.42 10.07 8.55
CA VAL A 414 -20.13 11.24 8.00
C VAL A 414 -20.94 11.99 9.06
N ALA A 415 -21.33 11.34 10.14
CA ALA A 415 -21.97 11.99 11.28
C ALA A 415 -21.03 12.94 12.05
N LEU A 416 -19.71 12.86 11.82
CA LEU A 416 -18.73 13.73 12.47
C LEU A 416 -18.58 15.06 11.70
N PRO A 417 -18.47 16.19 12.42
CA PRO A 417 -18.34 17.51 11.78
C PRO A 417 -17.06 17.58 10.95
N GLY A 418 -17.17 18.03 9.70
CA GLY A 418 -16.04 18.19 8.78
C GLY A 418 -15.58 16.91 8.06
N ILE A 419 -16.26 15.79 8.25
CA ILE A 419 -16.00 14.54 7.51
C ILE A 419 -17.13 14.30 6.50
N GLY A 420 -16.83 14.51 5.22
CA GLY A 420 -17.76 14.21 4.12
C GLY A 420 -17.63 12.77 3.59
N PRO A 421 -18.52 12.33 2.68
CA PRO A 421 -18.52 10.99 2.08
C PRO A 421 -17.18 10.58 1.47
N TRP A 422 -16.50 11.50 0.76
CA TRP A 422 -15.16 11.26 0.21
C TRP A 422 -14.14 10.88 1.29
N THR A 423 -14.11 11.63 2.40
CA THR A 423 -13.16 11.38 3.50
C THR A 423 -13.49 10.05 4.18
N ALA A 424 -14.76 9.77 4.44
CA ALA A 424 -15.21 8.52 5.05
C ALA A 424 -14.84 7.29 4.20
N GLN A 425 -15.08 7.35 2.89
CA GLN A 425 -14.72 6.29 1.95
C GLN A 425 -13.19 6.11 1.85
N TYR A 426 -12.43 7.21 1.83
CA TYR A 426 -10.96 7.14 1.87
C TYR A 426 -10.44 6.47 3.14
N ILE A 427 -11.02 6.80 4.29
CA ILE A 427 -10.69 6.17 5.58
C ILE A 427 -11.07 4.69 5.57
N ALA A 428 -12.23 4.31 5.03
CA ALA A 428 -12.61 2.90 4.90
C ALA A 428 -11.63 2.13 3.99
N LEU A 429 -11.23 2.73 2.87
CA LEU A 429 -10.29 2.16 1.91
C LEU A 429 -8.91 1.92 2.53
N ARG A 430 -8.36 2.91 3.26
CA ARG A 430 -6.99 2.85 3.79
C ARG A 430 -6.90 2.30 5.23
N GLY A 431 -7.80 2.71 6.10
CA GLY A 431 -7.77 2.39 7.54
C GLY A 431 -8.34 1.03 7.87
N LEU A 432 -9.45 0.66 7.20
CA LEU A 432 -10.06 -0.65 7.36
C LEU A 432 -9.59 -1.67 6.31
N GLY A 433 -9.04 -1.21 5.17
CA GLY A 433 -8.71 -2.08 4.04
C GLY A 433 -9.98 -2.62 3.35
N GLN A 434 -11.05 -1.82 3.30
CA GLN A 434 -12.33 -2.25 2.72
C GLN A 434 -12.19 -2.37 1.19
N PRO A 435 -12.37 -3.58 0.61
CA PRO A 435 -12.14 -3.81 -0.82
C PRO A 435 -13.18 -3.14 -1.72
N ASP A 436 -14.34 -2.78 -1.16
CA ASP A 436 -15.44 -2.13 -1.89
C ASP A 436 -15.56 -0.62 -1.61
N ALA A 437 -14.64 -0.04 -0.85
CA ALA A 437 -14.65 1.40 -0.57
C ALA A 437 -14.37 2.20 -1.85
N PHE A 438 -15.18 3.24 -2.08
CA PHE A 438 -15.14 4.02 -3.32
C PHE A 438 -15.45 5.51 -3.06
N PRO A 439 -14.45 6.40 -3.10
CA PRO A 439 -14.66 7.83 -2.91
C PRO A 439 -15.13 8.50 -4.22
N ALA A 440 -16.41 8.35 -4.58
CA ALA A 440 -16.95 8.86 -5.86
C ALA A 440 -16.80 10.39 -6.07
N GLY A 441 -16.66 11.15 -4.97
CA GLY A 441 -16.36 12.58 -4.98
C GLY A 441 -14.93 12.93 -5.41
N ASP A 442 -14.07 11.95 -5.67
CA ASP A 442 -12.67 12.17 -6.01
C ASP A 442 -12.54 12.80 -7.41
N LEU A 443 -11.84 13.93 -7.48
CA LEU A 443 -11.72 14.70 -8.72
C LEU A 443 -10.99 13.92 -9.81
N VAL A 444 -9.96 13.15 -9.45
CA VAL A 444 -9.19 12.34 -10.42
C VAL A 444 -10.10 11.24 -10.98
N LEU A 445 -10.86 10.56 -10.12
CA LEU A 445 -11.83 9.55 -10.58
C LEU A 445 -12.88 10.15 -11.52
N GLN A 446 -13.46 11.29 -11.17
CA GLN A 446 -14.46 11.97 -12.00
C GLN A 446 -13.91 12.39 -13.36
N GLN A 447 -12.65 12.86 -13.41
CA GLN A 447 -11.96 13.24 -14.63
C GLN A 447 -11.65 12.02 -15.50
N VAL A 448 -11.00 11.00 -14.95
CA VAL A 448 -10.59 9.78 -15.67
C VAL A 448 -11.80 9.08 -16.28
N LEU A 449 -12.89 8.94 -15.52
CA LEU A 449 -14.10 8.28 -16.00
C LEU A 449 -14.87 9.13 -17.02
N GLY A 450 -14.85 10.45 -16.88
CA GLY A 450 -15.55 11.38 -17.78
C GLY A 450 -14.83 11.67 -19.10
N HIS A 451 -13.57 11.27 -19.22
CA HIS A 451 -12.72 11.59 -20.36
C HIS A 451 -13.34 11.21 -21.72
N ALA A 452 -13.99 10.05 -21.82
CA ALA A 452 -14.64 9.61 -23.07
C ALA A 452 -15.78 10.54 -23.51
N GLN A 453 -16.38 11.28 -22.56
CA GLN A 453 -17.45 12.25 -22.83
C GLN A 453 -16.91 13.69 -22.93
N GLY A 454 -15.60 13.90 -22.85
CA GLY A 454 -14.98 15.23 -22.92
C GLY A 454 -15.27 16.14 -21.73
N GLN A 455 -15.84 15.61 -20.64
CA GLN A 455 -16.20 16.37 -19.45
C GLN A 455 -16.11 15.50 -18.19
N ARG A 456 -15.82 16.09 -17.03
CA ARG A 456 -15.83 15.34 -15.76
C ARG A 456 -17.21 14.75 -15.47
N LEU A 457 -17.26 13.53 -14.93
CA LEU A 457 -18.51 12.99 -14.40
C LEU A 457 -18.90 13.70 -13.11
N SER A 458 -20.20 13.80 -12.85
CA SER A 458 -20.70 14.16 -11.52
C SER A 458 -20.43 13.02 -10.52
N GLU A 459 -20.36 13.33 -9.23
CA GLU A 459 -20.20 12.32 -8.17
C GLU A 459 -21.25 11.20 -8.27
N ARG A 460 -22.51 11.56 -8.54
CA ARG A 460 -23.61 10.59 -8.74
C ARG A 460 -23.38 9.68 -9.94
N ALA A 461 -22.91 10.21 -11.07
CA ALA A 461 -22.61 9.41 -12.26
C ALA A 461 -21.40 8.51 -12.04
N THR A 462 -20.38 9.01 -11.34
CA THR A 462 -19.19 8.24 -10.93
C THR A 462 -19.58 7.05 -10.02
N GLU A 463 -20.41 7.28 -9.01
CA GLU A 463 -20.92 6.21 -8.14
C GLU A 463 -21.76 5.19 -8.93
N ALA A 464 -22.64 5.64 -9.83
CA ALA A 464 -23.47 4.76 -10.65
C ALA A 464 -22.63 3.85 -11.56
N ARG A 465 -21.58 4.40 -12.20
CA ARG A 465 -20.66 3.61 -13.04
C ARG A 465 -19.88 2.58 -12.23
N SER A 466 -19.57 2.88 -10.97
CA SER A 466 -18.80 1.97 -10.11
C SER A 466 -19.56 0.71 -9.67
N GLN A 467 -20.89 0.67 -9.78
CA GLN A 467 -21.69 -0.43 -9.23
C GLN A 467 -21.33 -1.80 -9.85
N SER A 468 -20.94 -1.83 -11.13
CA SER A 468 -20.52 -3.06 -11.81
C SER A 468 -19.19 -3.62 -11.31
N TRP A 469 -18.41 -2.83 -10.56
CA TRP A 469 -17.09 -3.22 -10.03
C TRP A 469 -17.16 -3.80 -8.63
N ARG A 470 -18.34 -3.81 -8.00
CA ARG A 470 -18.52 -4.41 -6.68
C ARG A 470 -18.18 -5.91 -6.71
N PRO A 471 -17.60 -6.47 -5.63
CA PRO A 471 -17.22 -5.81 -4.37
C PRO A 471 -15.77 -5.30 -4.34
N TRP A 472 -15.20 -4.89 -5.49
CA TRP A 472 -13.76 -4.62 -5.66
C TRP A 472 -13.44 -3.19 -6.06
N ARG A 473 -14.33 -2.24 -5.74
CA ARG A 473 -14.18 -0.85 -6.15
C ARG A 473 -12.90 -0.19 -5.66
N ALA A 474 -12.34 -0.58 -4.51
CA ALA A 474 -11.07 -0.04 -4.03
C ALA A 474 -9.89 -0.34 -4.97
N TYR A 475 -9.91 -1.49 -5.65
CA TYR A 475 -8.90 -1.84 -6.66
C TYR A 475 -9.13 -1.04 -7.95
N ALA A 476 -10.39 -0.80 -8.34
CA ALA A 476 -10.72 0.08 -9.45
C ALA A 476 -10.18 1.50 -9.21
N VAL A 477 -10.33 2.05 -8.00
CA VAL A 477 -9.73 3.34 -7.61
C VAL A 477 -8.24 3.36 -7.89
N LEU A 478 -7.53 2.31 -7.48
CA LEU A 478 -6.08 2.19 -7.64
C LEU A 478 -5.66 2.13 -9.11
N HIS A 479 -6.36 1.35 -9.93
CA HIS A 479 -6.07 1.30 -11.36
C HIS A 479 -6.37 2.64 -12.03
N LEU A 480 -7.49 3.30 -11.73
CA LEU A 480 -7.93 4.56 -12.36
C LEU A 480 -7.10 5.77 -11.90
N THR A 481 -6.74 5.87 -10.63
CA THR A 481 -5.98 7.02 -10.11
C THR A 481 -4.50 6.95 -10.45
N LEU A 482 -3.97 5.75 -10.74
CA LEU A 482 -2.61 5.57 -11.24
C LEU A 482 -2.56 5.52 -12.79
N MET A 483 -3.68 5.81 -13.46
CA MET A 483 -3.75 5.91 -14.91
C MET A 483 -3.41 7.33 -15.36
N ASN A 484 -2.21 7.43 -15.93
CA ASN A 484 -1.73 8.45 -16.86
C ASN A 484 -1.64 9.89 -16.33
N LEU A 485 -0.60 10.59 -16.79
CA LEU A 485 -0.40 12.00 -16.52
C LEU A 485 -1.58 12.82 -17.05
N LEU A 486 -2.08 13.73 -16.21
CA LEU A 486 -2.93 14.83 -16.67
C LEU A 486 -2.04 15.83 -17.41
N PHE A 487 -2.51 16.38 -18.52
CA PHE A 487 -1.77 17.41 -19.25
C PHE A 487 -2.62 18.62 -19.60
N ASP A 488 -2.01 19.81 -19.52
CA ASP A 488 -2.57 21.08 -20.00
C ASP A 488 -1.75 21.61 -21.19
N ARG A 489 -2.37 22.45 -22.02
CA ARG A 489 -1.71 23.19 -23.11
C ARG A 489 -2.04 24.66 -23.00
N PHE A 490 -1.02 25.51 -23.15
CA PHE A 490 -1.21 26.95 -23.04
C PHE A 490 -0.16 27.73 -23.80
N ASP A 491 -0.57 28.90 -24.28
CA ASP A 491 0.31 29.84 -24.97
C ASP A 491 1.31 30.47 -24.01
N THR A 492 2.54 30.60 -24.49
CA THR A 492 3.63 31.28 -23.79
C THR A 492 4.42 32.15 -24.76
N PRO A 493 5.29 33.07 -24.28
CA PRO A 493 6.14 33.86 -25.15
C PRO A 493 7.01 33.03 -26.11
N ILE A 494 7.33 31.77 -25.79
CA ILE A 494 8.14 30.86 -26.61
C ILE A 494 7.31 29.85 -27.42
N GLY A 495 6.01 30.12 -27.60
CA GLY A 495 5.05 29.24 -28.25
C GLY A 495 4.23 28.39 -27.27
N GLU A 496 3.32 27.57 -27.79
CA GLU A 496 2.49 26.67 -26.97
C GLU A 496 3.37 25.69 -26.18
N LEU A 497 3.16 25.60 -24.86
CA LEU A 497 3.74 24.54 -24.05
C LEU A 497 2.67 23.52 -23.65
N THR A 498 3.04 22.24 -23.67
CA THR A 498 2.29 21.18 -23.00
C THR A 498 2.97 20.82 -21.69
N ILE A 499 2.26 20.90 -20.56
CA ILE A 499 2.75 20.38 -19.28
C ILE A 499 1.98 19.12 -18.91
N ALA A 500 2.67 18.12 -18.37
CA ALA A 500 2.01 16.89 -17.89
C ALA A 500 2.57 16.41 -16.56
N GLY A 501 1.70 15.87 -15.73
CA GLY A 501 2.00 15.54 -14.34
C GLY A 501 0.86 14.76 -13.71
N ASP A 502 1.12 14.22 -12.54
CA ASP A 502 0.14 13.52 -11.71
C ASP A 502 0.25 14.05 -10.27
N GLU A 503 -0.32 13.34 -9.30
CA GLU A 503 -0.24 13.72 -7.88
C GLU A 503 1.20 13.76 -7.33
N ASN A 504 2.17 13.25 -8.08
CA ASN A 504 3.59 13.20 -7.70
C ASN A 504 4.36 14.42 -8.17
N GLY A 505 3.77 15.22 -9.06
CA GLY A 505 4.34 16.46 -9.54
C GLY A 505 4.41 16.54 -11.05
N LEU A 506 5.08 17.60 -11.52
CA LEU A 506 5.31 17.84 -12.93
C LEU A 506 6.30 16.78 -13.47
N ALA A 507 5.85 16.01 -14.45
CA ALA A 507 6.63 14.94 -15.07
C ALA A 507 7.19 15.33 -16.43
N HIS A 508 6.48 16.19 -17.18
CA HIS A 508 6.90 16.67 -18.50
C HIS A 508 6.58 18.14 -18.75
N VAL A 509 7.49 18.82 -19.45
CA VAL A 509 7.27 20.09 -20.15
C VAL A 509 7.69 19.86 -21.61
N LEU A 510 6.75 20.04 -22.54
CA LEU A 510 6.98 19.76 -23.96
C LEU A 510 6.75 21.03 -24.79
N PHE A 511 7.63 21.26 -25.75
CA PHE A 511 7.45 22.23 -26.82
C PHE A 511 6.49 21.68 -27.90
N PRO A 512 6.07 22.48 -28.90
CA PRO A 512 5.27 21.97 -30.02
C PRO A 512 6.01 20.85 -30.76
N GLU A 513 7.31 21.03 -30.98
CA GLU A 513 8.22 20.04 -31.54
C GLU A 513 9.28 19.65 -30.51
N ASN A 514 9.45 18.34 -30.28
CA ASN A 514 10.43 17.85 -29.31
C ASN A 514 11.38 16.87 -29.98
N ARG A 515 12.68 17.06 -29.78
CA ARG A 515 13.72 16.13 -30.27
C ARG A 515 13.55 14.71 -29.73
N HIS A 516 13.02 14.58 -28.52
CA HIS A 516 12.70 13.29 -27.89
C HIS A 516 11.24 13.30 -27.46
N PRO A 517 10.35 12.56 -28.15
CA PRO A 517 8.94 12.52 -27.77
C PRO A 517 8.77 11.85 -26.41
N ALA A 518 7.81 12.34 -25.63
CA ALA A 518 7.40 11.67 -24.41
C ALA A 518 6.76 10.31 -24.74
N ARG A 519 7.28 9.24 -24.12
CA ARG A 519 6.74 7.89 -24.31
C ARG A 519 5.38 7.79 -23.62
N GLY A 520 4.40 7.17 -24.28
CA GLY A 520 3.08 6.99 -23.71
C GLY A 520 2.21 8.24 -23.72
N ARG A 521 2.53 9.26 -24.53
CA ARG A 521 1.76 10.51 -24.63
C ARG A 521 0.33 10.27 -25.15
N GLU A 522 0.15 9.25 -25.98
CA GLU A 522 -1.14 8.74 -26.44
C GLU A 522 -2.07 8.31 -25.30
N HIS A 523 -1.50 8.12 -24.11
CA HIS A 523 -2.23 7.75 -22.92
C HIS A 523 -2.47 8.94 -21.98
N TRP A 524 -1.80 10.07 -22.15
CA TRP A 524 -2.02 11.21 -21.24
C TRP A 524 -3.44 11.76 -21.38
N HIS A 525 -3.98 12.25 -20.29
CA HIS A 525 -5.35 12.76 -20.25
C HIS A 525 -5.33 14.28 -20.32
N TYR A 526 -5.96 14.85 -21.35
CA TYR A 526 -6.05 16.29 -21.48
C TYR A 526 -6.98 16.84 -20.40
N ALA A 527 -6.47 17.76 -19.59
CA ALA A 527 -7.17 18.42 -18.52
C ALA A 527 -6.80 19.91 -18.54
N PRO A 528 -7.59 20.76 -19.22
CA PRO A 528 -7.36 22.19 -19.25
C PRO A 528 -7.22 22.77 -17.84
N GLY A 529 -6.14 23.53 -17.61
CA GLY A 529 -5.83 24.08 -16.29
C GLY A 529 -5.29 23.08 -15.26
N ALA A 530 -4.96 21.84 -15.67
CA ALA A 530 -4.19 20.94 -14.82
C ALA A 530 -2.82 21.53 -14.49
N LEU A 531 -2.30 21.18 -13.30
CA LEU A 531 -1.02 21.68 -12.78
C LEU A 531 -0.98 23.23 -12.74
N PRO A 532 -1.98 23.89 -12.11
CA PRO A 532 -2.11 25.34 -12.15
C PRO A 532 -0.88 26.06 -11.61
N GLU A 533 -0.24 25.50 -10.56
CA GLU A 533 1.00 26.04 -10.02
C GLU A 533 2.13 26.00 -11.05
N ALA A 534 2.28 24.88 -11.79
CA ALA A 534 3.32 24.76 -12.81
C ALA A 534 3.09 25.73 -13.99
N ARG A 535 1.83 25.89 -14.41
CA ARG A 535 1.42 26.85 -15.46
C ARG A 535 1.76 28.28 -15.05
N GLU A 536 1.31 28.70 -13.88
CA GLU A 536 1.56 30.04 -13.32
C GLU A 536 3.06 30.32 -13.23
N GLN A 537 3.80 29.38 -12.64
CA GLN A 537 5.23 29.48 -12.42
C GLN A 537 6.05 29.51 -13.72
N LEU A 538 5.64 28.77 -14.75
CA LEU A 538 6.28 28.85 -16.07
C LEU A 538 6.00 30.18 -16.75
N LEU A 539 4.77 30.70 -16.65
CA LEU A 539 4.42 32.01 -17.22
C LEU A 539 5.20 33.13 -16.53
N GLN A 540 5.19 33.20 -15.20
CA GLN A 540 5.96 34.19 -14.44
C GLN A 540 7.45 34.14 -14.82
N TYR A 541 8.01 32.93 -14.98
CA TYR A 541 9.40 32.76 -15.39
C TYR A 541 9.67 33.34 -16.78
N LEU A 542 8.82 33.03 -17.75
CA LEU A 542 8.96 33.48 -19.14
C LEU A 542 8.68 34.99 -19.31
N HIS A 543 7.97 35.62 -18.39
CA HIS A 543 7.80 37.07 -18.31
C HIS A 543 8.90 37.78 -17.52
N GLY A 544 9.85 37.04 -16.94
CA GLY A 544 10.96 37.61 -16.16
C GLY A 544 10.59 38.00 -14.73
N GLU A 545 9.42 37.58 -14.24
CA GLU A 545 8.88 37.90 -12.92
C GLU A 545 9.49 37.01 -11.81
N ARG A 546 10.20 35.94 -12.18
CA ARG A 546 10.87 35.03 -11.24
C ARG A 546 12.09 34.34 -11.83
N SER A 547 12.97 33.88 -10.94
CA SER A 547 14.27 33.29 -11.27
C SER A 547 14.44 31.80 -10.91
N GLY A 548 13.44 31.17 -10.27
CA GLY A 548 13.49 29.76 -9.87
C GLY A 548 12.10 29.13 -9.86
N PHE A 549 12.02 27.84 -9.56
CA PHE A 549 10.77 27.08 -9.48
C PHE A 549 10.60 26.45 -8.09
N ASP A 550 9.38 26.49 -7.57
CA ASP A 550 8.97 25.78 -6.35
C ASP A 550 7.86 24.80 -6.75
N LEU A 551 8.28 23.73 -7.41
CA LEU A 551 7.39 22.71 -7.98
C LEU A 551 7.83 21.34 -7.50
N ALA A 552 6.86 20.50 -7.15
CA ALA A 552 7.09 19.07 -7.02
C ALA A 552 7.41 18.51 -8.42
N LEU A 553 8.57 17.88 -8.59
CA LEU A 553 9.01 17.30 -9.86
C LEU A 553 8.98 15.78 -9.77
N ALA A 554 8.43 15.12 -10.78
CA ALA A 554 8.37 13.66 -10.89
C ALA A 554 8.88 13.16 -12.25
N PRO A 555 10.11 13.50 -12.69
CA PRO A 555 10.63 13.02 -13.96
C PRO A 555 10.87 11.50 -13.92
N HIS A 556 10.58 10.82 -15.03
CA HIS A 556 10.84 9.38 -15.18
C HIS A 556 12.09 9.13 -16.03
N GLY A 557 13.08 8.44 -15.44
CA GLY A 557 14.34 8.10 -16.11
C GLY A 557 15.15 7.04 -15.35
N THR A 558 16.28 6.63 -15.92
CA THR A 558 17.24 5.74 -15.24
C THR A 558 17.87 6.45 -14.03
N PRO A 559 18.41 5.73 -13.04
CA PRO A 559 19.10 6.35 -11.91
C PRO A 559 20.21 7.32 -12.33
N PHE A 560 20.92 7.02 -13.41
CA PHE A 560 21.93 7.92 -13.99
C PHE A 560 21.30 9.19 -14.56
N GLN A 561 20.20 9.08 -15.31
CA GLN A 561 19.48 10.23 -15.85
C GLN A 561 18.96 11.15 -14.74
N LEU A 562 18.33 10.57 -13.71
CA LEU A 562 17.81 11.32 -12.56
C LEU A 562 18.92 12.13 -11.87
N ARG A 563 20.11 11.54 -11.66
CA ARG A 563 21.25 12.28 -11.09
C ARG A 563 21.70 13.44 -11.98
N VAL A 564 21.81 13.21 -13.30
CA VAL A 564 22.17 14.28 -14.25
C VAL A 564 21.14 15.41 -14.21
N TRP A 565 19.85 15.08 -14.22
CA TRP A 565 18.75 16.03 -14.21
C TRP A 565 18.68 16.84 -12.92
N HIS A 566 18.90 16.22 -11.76
CA HIS A 566 19.01 16.94 -10.49
C HIS A 566 20.24 17.87 -10.45
N ALA A 567 21.37 17.47 -11.05
CA ALA A 567 22.54 18.34 -11.14
C ALA A 567 22.30 19.58 -12.02
N LEU A 568 21.38 19.53 -13.00
CA LEU A 568 21.00 20.72 -13.78
C LEU A 568 20.38 21.81 -12.89
N ALA A 569 19.61 21.43 -11.88
CA ALA A 569 18.98 22.37 -10.95
C ALA A 569 19.99 23.16 -10.10
N LEU A 570 21.24 22.69 -10.03
CA LEU A 570 22.33 23.37 -9.31
C LEU A 570 22.93 24.53 -10.11
N ILE A 571 22.69 24.61 -11.42
CA ILE A 571 23.24 25.68 -12.26
C ILE A 571 22.47 26.97 -11.95
N PRO A 572 23.10 28.02 -11.39
CA PRO A 572 22.37 29.23 -10.97
C PRO A 572 21.71 29.97 -12.14
N PHE A 573 20.65 30.72 -11.84
CA PHE A 573 20.00 31.61 -12.81
C PHE A 573 21.00 32.63 -13.38
N GLY A 574 21.02 32.78 -14.70
CA GLY A 574 21.96 33.68 -15.41
C GLY A 574 23.37 33.10 -15.59
N GLN A 575 23.64 31.89 -15.10
CA GLN A 575 24.92 31.21 -15.26
C GLN A 575 24.83 30.04 -16.24
N THR A 576 25.98 29.66 -16.80
CA THR A 576 26.08 28.51 -17.71
C THR A 576 27.22 27.60 -17.31
N TRP A 577 27.03 26.30 -17.52
CA TRP A 577 28.05 25.28 -17.34
C TRP A 577 28.31 24.57 -18.67
N SER A 578 29.53 24.10 -18.86
CA SER A 578 29.86 23.16 -19.93
C SER A 578 29.42 21.74 -19.59
N TYR A 579 29.27 20.87 -20.60
CA TYR A 579 29.05 19.44 -20.35
C TYR A 579 30.15 18.80 -19.49
N LEU A 580 31.39 19.29 -19.60
CA LEU A 580 32.50 18.83 -18.77
C LEU A 580 32.32 19.25 -17.31
N GLN A 581 31.95 20.50 -17.04
CA GLN A 581 31.66 20.97 -15.68
C GLN A 581 30.49 20.20 -15.06
N LEU A 582 29.44 19.92 -15.83
CA LEU A 582 28.34 19.08 -15.36
C LEU A 582 28.78 17.64 -15.04
N ALA A 583 29.67 17.06 -15.86
CA ALA A 583 30.23 15.73 -15.62
C ALA A 583 31.15 15.70 -14.38
N GLN A 584 31.93 16.76 -14.16
CA GLN A 584 32.76 16.94 -12.97
C GLN A 584 31.91 17.05 -11.71
N GLN A 585 30.81 17.80 -11.75
CA GLN A 585 29.89 17.94 -10.62
C GLN A 585 29.27 16.59 -10.20
N LEU A 586 29.09 15.68 -11.15
CA LEU A 586 28.59 14.32 -10.91
C LEU A 586 29.68 13.33 -10.44
N GLY A 587 30.93 13.79 -10.30
CA GLY A 587 32.08 12.93 -9.99
C GLY A 587 32.48 11.99 -11.14
N GLN A 588 32.07 12.29 -12.38
CA GLN A 588 32.29 11.43 -13.55
C GLN A 588 32.87 12.21 -14.75
N PRO A 589 34.06 12.82 -14.64
CA PRO A 589 34.62 13.73 -15.66
C PRO A 589 34.85 13.08 -17.04
N THR A 590 34.97 11.75 -17.11
CA THR A 590 35.13 11.00 -18.37
C THR A 590 33.79 10.69 -19.06
N ALA A 591 32.66 10.92 -18.39
CA ALA A 591 31.32 10.55 -18.86
C ALA A 591 30.59 11.67 -19.64
N THR A 592 31.31 12.68 -20.14
CA THR A 592 30.74 13.88 -20.80
C THR A 592 29.72 13.54 -21.91
N ARG A 593 29.98 12.51 -22.72
CA ARG A 593 29.06 12.06 -23.78
C ARG A 593 27.76 11.46 -23.22
N ALA A 594 27.87 10.66 -22.15
CA ALA A 594 26.72 10.06 -21.48
C ALA A 594 25.87 11.12 -20.76
N VAL A 595 26.53 12.09 -20.10
CA VAL A 595 25.89 13.27 -19.49
C VAL A 595 25.16 14.09 -20.55
N GLY A 596 25.78 14.34 -21.71
CA GLY A 596 25.13 15.03 -22.83
C GLY A 596 23.89 14.29 -23.35
N ALA A 597 23.97 12.96 -23.48
CA ALA A 597 22.84 12.13 -23.91
C ALA A 597 21.69 12.07 -22.89
N ALA A 598 22.00 12.16 -21.58
CA ALA A 598 21.02 12.26 -20.50
C ALA A 598 20.39 13.66 -20.43
N ASN A 599 21.20 14.73 -20.53
CA ASN A 599 20.73 16.12 -20.60
C ASN A 599 19.77 16.33 -21.79
N GLY A 600 20.08 15.77 -22.95
CA GLY A 600 19.21 15.84 -24.13
C GLY A 600 17.85 15.17 -23.92
N ARG A 601 17.75 14.19 -23.02
CA ARG A 601 16.50 13.48 -22.68
C ARG A 601 15.77 14.06 -21.46
N ASN A 602 16.16 15.24 -21.00
CA ASN A 602 15.49 15.91 -19.90
C ASN A 602 14.00 16.10 -20.21
N PRO A 603 13.08 15.48 -19.43
CA PRO A 603 11.65 15.61 -19.67
C PRO A 603 11.08 16.96 -19.18
N LEU A 604 11.85 17.72 -18.41
CA LEU A 604 11.45 18.98 -17.79
C LEU A 604 12.38 20.14 -18.23
N PRO A 605 12.48 20.46 -19.53
CA PRO A 605 13.23 21.63 -19.98
C PRO A 605 12.71 22.90 -19.29
N ILE A 606 13.57 23.92 -19.16
CA ILE A 606 13.32 25.19 -18.44
C ILE A 606 13.34 25.00 -16.91
N VAL A 607 12.50 24.11 -16.38
CA VAL A 607 12.39 23.83 -14.93
C VAL A 607 13.64 23.13 -14.40
N LEU A 608 14.10 22.10 -15.11
CA LEU A 608 15.45 21.57 -14.98
C LEU A 608 16.27 22.19 -16.14
N PRO A 609 17.12 23.19 -15.87
CA PRO A 609 17.52 24.19 -16.86
C PRO A 609 18.61 23.68 -17.82
N CYS A 610 18.26 22.73 -18.69
CA CYS A 610 19.18 22.17 -19.69
C CYS A 610 19.62 23.20 -20.75
N HIS A 611 18.96 24.36 -20.86
CA HIS A 611 19.40 25.48 -21.69
C HIS A 611 20.65 26.18 -21.14
N ARG A 612 20.96 26.04 -19.84
CA ARG A 612 22.19 26.58 -19.22
C ARG A 612 23.44 25.74 -19.51
N VAL A 613 23.29 24.57 -20.13
CA VAL A 613 24.43 23.71 -20.49
C VAL A 613 24.91 24.02 -21.90
N ILE A 614 26.16 24.42 -22.07
CA ILE A 614 26.75 24.85 -23.35
C ILE A 614 28.04 24.09 -23.70
N GLY A 615 28.59 24.30 -24.90
CA GLY A 615 29.91 23.80 -25.26
C GLY A 615 31.00 24.46 -24.42
N SER A 616 32.12 23.76 -24.18
CA SER A 616 33.26 24.33 -23.44
C SER A 616 33.89 25.55 -24.14
N ASN A 617 33.67 25.70 -25.44
CA ASN A 617 34.05 26.87 -26.23
C ASN A 617 32.98 27.97 -26.26
N GLY A 618 31.94 27.88 -25.41
CA GLY A 618 30.84 28.84 -25.36
C GLY A 618 29.75 28.64 -26.41
N THR A 619 29.87 27.64 -27.30
CA THR A 619 28.88 27.41 -28.37
C THR A 619 27.57 26.84 -27.83
N LEU A 620 26.45 27.33 -28.36
CA LEU A 620 25.13 26.77 -28.06
C LEU A 620 24.92 25.47 -28.85
N THR A 621 24.82 24.36 -28.14
CA THR A 621 24.56 23.05 -28.73
C THR A 621 23.23 22.49 -28.24
N GLY A 622 22.44 21.89 -29.15
CA GLY A 622 21.26 21.05 -28.90
C GLY A 622 20.32 21.45 -27.75
N PHE A 623 19.08 21.83 -28.08
CA PHE A 623 18.02 22.07 -27.08
C PHE A 623 16.69 21.52 -27.56
N GLY A 624 15.86 21.04 -26.62
CA GLY A 624 14.57 20.40 -26.92
C GLY A 624 13.62 21.29 -27.72
N GLY A 625 13.60 22.60 -27.41
CA GLY A 625 12.81 23.61 -28.12
C GLY A 625 13.58 24.43 -29.16
N GLY A 626 14.73 23.94 -29.65
CA GLY A 626 15.55 24.62 -30.65
C GLY A 626 16.58 25.62 -30.09
N LEU A 627 17.60 25.94 -30.89
CA LEU A 627 18.70 26.83 -30.45
C LEU A 627 18.25 28.28 -30.25
N GLU A 628 17.24 28.73 -30.99
CA GLU A 628 16.67 30.07 -30.85
C GLU A 628 16.03 30.26 -29.47
N THR A 629 15.16 29.33 -29.07
CA THR A 629 14.56 29.30 -27.73
C THR A 629 15.62 29.23 -26.64
N LYS A 630 16.67 28.42 -26.84
CA LYS A 630 17.81 28.34 -25.90
C LYS A 630 18.48 29.70 -25.71
N ALA A 631 18.77 30.41 -26.81
CA ALA A 631 19.40 31.73 -26.77
C ALA A 631 18.46 32.78 -26.14
N ALA A 632 17.16 32.70 -26.39
CA ALA A 632 16.18 33.61 -25.81
C ALA A 632 16.04 33.42 -24.28
N LEU A 633 15.99 32.17 -23.80
CA LEU A 633 15.99 31.87 -22.37
C LEU A 633 17.25 32.42 -21.68
N LEU A 634 18.43 32.21 -22.26
CA LEU A 634 19.68 32.77 -21.70
C LEU A 634 19.67 34.30 -21.67
N ARG A 635 19.12 34.97 -22.69
CA ARG A 635 18.98 36.44 -22.71
C ARG A 635 18.01 36.94 -21.64
N LEU A 636 16.88 36.25 -21.44
CA LEU A 636 15.93 36.55 -20.36
C LEU A 636 16.64 36.50 -19.01
N GLU A 637 17.43 35.45 -18.77
CA GLU A 637 18.14 35.29 -17.50
C GLU A 637 19.23 36.34 -17.26
N GLN A 638 19.81 36.91 -18.33
CA GLN A 638 20.82 37.96 -18.23
C GLN A 638 20.25 39.35 -17.98
N ARG A 639 18.98 39.61 -18.33
CA ARG A 639 18.42 40.98 -18.38
C ARG A 639 17.25 41.24 -17.43
N GLN A 640 16.66 40.22 -16.81
CA GLN A 640 15.40 40.35 -16.03
C GLN A 640 14.29 41.12 -16.79
N ALA A 641 14.25 40.97 -18.12
CA ALA A 641 13.24 41.57 -18.99
C ALA A 641 12.42 40.45 -19.65
N PRO A 642 11.14 40.70 -20.03
CA PRO A 642 10.30 39.70 -20.69
C PRO A 642 10.95 39.19 -21.99
N LEU A 643 10.72 37.92 -22.31
CA LEU A 643 11.48 37.18 -23.33
C LEU A 643 11.30 37.74 -24.75
N PHE A 644 10.15 38.39 -25.01
CA PHE A 644 9.89 39.21 -26.19
C PHE A 644 9.11 40.46 -25.75
N ALA A 645 9.73 41.63 -25.89
CA ALA A 645 9.09 42.94 -25.74
C ALA A 645 8.94 43.58 -27.12
#